data_AF-A0A6F9DKE6-F1
#
_entry.id   AF-A0A6F9DKE6-F1
#
_cell.length_a   1.000
_cell.length_b   1.000
_cell.length_c   1.000
_cell.angle_alpha   90.00
_cell.angle_beta   90.00
_cell.angle_gamma   90.00
#
_symmetry.space_group_name_H-M   'P 1'
#
loop_
_entity.id
_entity.type
_entity.pdbx_description
1 polymer ?
#
loop_
_entity_poly.entity_id
_entity_poly.type
_entity_poly.pdbx_seq_one_letter_code
_entity_poly.pdbx_strand_id
1 'polypeptide(L)'
;MLQIVLFLFLLRSVHCHIWHQDLGGSTWTASGVKPPSNVIIQLSHTQVPGCVHTDWMYGKGPTDNPYYGFNDVNLRWIAETDWKYSRTFSLPAEFLTEHEQWLVFEGVDTFANITLNGKVVGQTHDMFITYRFNVTGLLQATFNMLTVSFTSAINYAGWEVAKQPYSIPPNCPPDVQHGICHVNLIRKEQCSFSWDWGPAFATQGIWKPVYVASYSRSILTHATATYNWDKNQLLFDLKFQVSQQDSKLPVHGNVSISIPQLKVSKIFPNITLSQVEGSTSVVNLNIDMSKVAFKRWWPNGYGDANLYNVSVNFTLSDGMDVSSRNFRFGFRKVELVQEPINGSTGLSFYFKINDKALFVKGANWIPADAFKNRITLDRYSNILSSARVAHMNMLRVWGGGVYEDDRFYQLADEMGIMIWQDFMFACALYPTSQNFLSNITQEVHDQIWRLKHHASIVTWAGNNENEAALATDWYNTTDHFDRYKKDYVTLYVDTIRATVTNLDNSRPFLTSSPTNAKETQEEGWVAKDPYSKNYGDVHYYNYNDDCLDWTKYPKTRFASEYGFQSWPSFESLLPVSEPRDWTLDSDWTNHRQHHGNGNMQMTNQIKMHFDLPTVGNSTQIFKDTIYLTQIMQALCYKSETEFYRRSRNEIVDGVGHTMGALYWQLNDIWQAPTWSSTEYGGKWKALHYYATKFFAPVTLIAYDDDTQLTVYSASDVDVGMNGTLLISVRSWQQFDPLYVFKKPVVIPPNQSTQLLQESVGSILHYGQCPYKELCYLTISVMEDTSILPTSFFPVIFKDIQGISKPEIKVSKVEELSKNLFSVELKSSSPALFVWVEAVGIRGRFSDNGFVMYEATVNITFHSWDETLQVDSLKESLTVKSFADIYQQNNTSDDDITSTDSGDDVTPYTWLDDVTAKLTFAVIGLLFIVMAAVQTTCLVLRLNKPSRRASMKPRLVRNTSFPSTSGDITRQSSFASSRSENVINDVISNADESMAFLIQSKKGYGHEAKKTEIRFYVI
;
A
#
# COMPACT_ATOMS: atom_id res chain seq x y z
N MET A 1 28.86 15.17 -55.78
CA MET A 1 29.05 15.97 -54.54
C MET A 1 27.80 15.98 -53.67
N LEU A 2 26.63 16.46 -54.16
CA LEU A 2 25.40 16.54 -53.35
C LEU A 2 24.97 15.21 -52.69
N GLN A 3 25.07 14.07 -53.40
CA GLN A 3 24.80 12.75 -52.82
C GLN A 3 25.83 12.31 -51.76
N ILE A 4 27.09 12.76 -51.84
CA ILE A 4 28.11 12.48 -50.81
C ILE A 4 27.83 13.34 -49.58
N VAL A 5 27.36 14.59 -49.76
CA VAL A 5 26.90 15.44 -48.65
C VAL A 5 25.64 14.84 -48.01
N LEU A 6 24.67 14.33 -48.77
CA LEU A 6 23.53 13.61 -48.21
C LEU A 6 23.95 12.33 -47.47
N PHE A 7 24.88 11.55 -48.02
CA PHE A 7 25.37 10.33 -47.37
C PHE A 7 26.18 10.64 -46.09
N LEU A 8 26.93 11.75 -46.07
CA LEU A 8 27.61 12.24 -44.87
C LEU A 8 26.64 12.90 -43.86
N PHE A 9 25.51 13.45 -44.29
CA PHE A 9 24.43 13.88 -43.40
C PHE A 9 23.67 12.67 -42.80
N LEU A 10 23.43 11.63 -43.60
CA LEU A 10 22.83 10.37 -43.15
C LEU A 10 23.78 9.54 -42.27
N LEU A 11 25.09 9.67 -42.45
CA LEU A 11 26.12 9.16 -41.52
C LEU A 11 26.35 10.08 -40.32
N ARG A 12 25.88 11.34 -40.34
CA ARG A 12 25.83 12.24 -39.18
C ARG A 12 24.54 12.14 -38.38
N SER A 13 23.50 11.50 -38.90
CA SER A 13 22.39 10.97 -38.09
C SER A 13 22.78 9.67 -37.38
N VAL A 14 23.97 9.64 -36.76
CA VAL A 14 24.16 8.84 -35.54
C VAL A 14 23.18 9.45 -34.55
N HIS A 15 22.05 8.78 -34.33
CA HIS A 15 21.14 9.14 -33.27
C HIS A 15 21.88 8.80 -31.98
N CYS A 16 22.55 9.80 -31.40
CA CYS A 16 23.27 9.66 -30.16
C CYS A 16 22.21 9.48 -29.07
N HIS A 17 22.19 8.27 -28.52
CA HIS A 17 21.19 7.84 -27.56
C HIS A 17 21.80 7.95 -26.18
N ILE A 18 21.03 8.48 -25.22
CA ILE A 18 21.32 8.22 -23.82
C ILE A 18 21.17 6.72 -23.62
N TRP A 19 22.28 6.05 -23.37
CA TRP A 19 22.29 4.63 -23.11
C TRP A 19 21.86 4.38 -21.67
N HIS A 20 21.04 3.38 -21.47
CA HIS A 20 20.57 2.95 -20.15
C HIS A 20 20.49 1.44 -20.13
N GLN A 21 21.22 0.80 -19.22
CA GLN A 21 21.16 -0.64 -19.00
C GLN A 21 20.80 -0.93 -17.55
N ASP A 22 19.60 -1.50 -17.37
CA ASP A 22 19.12 -2.00 -16.08
C ASP A 22 20.00 -3.16 -15.59
N LEU A 23 20.44 -3.08 -14.34
CA LEU A 23 21.20 -4.10 -13.63
C LEU A 23 20.33 -4.80 -12.56
N GLY A 24 19.01 -4.64 -12.58
CA GLY A 24 18.02 -5.45 -11.88
C GLY A 24 17.80 -6.84 -12.49
N GLY A 25 16.93 -7.63 -11.86
CA GLY A 25 16.67 -9.05 -12.15
C GLY A 25 17.33 -10.01 -11.15
N SER A 26 17.20 -11.30 -11.43
CA SER A 26 17.56 -12.40 -10.52
C SER A 26 18.94 -13.04 -10.78
N THR A 27 19.78 -12.39 -11.59
CA THR A 27 21.14 -12.86 -11.95
C THR A 27 22.21 -12.43 -10.95
N TRP A 28 21.82 -11.84 -9.83
CA TRP A 28 22.74 -11.52 -8.74
C TRP A 28 22.98 -12.76 -7.88
N THR A 29 24.13 -12.77 -7.21
CA THR A 29 24.40 -13.68 -6.10
C THR A 29 24.63 -12.87 -4.83
N ALA A 30 24.40 -13.47 -3.66
CA ALA A 30 24.82 -12.89 -2.38
C ALA A 30 25.56 -13.93 -1.53
N SER A 31 26.40 -13.44 -0.64
CA SER A 31 27.15 -14.28 0.31
C SER A 31 27.32 -13.59 1.65
N GLY A 32 27.35 -14.36 2.73
CA GLY A 32 27.49 -13.84 4.09
C GLY A 32 28.09 -14.91 5.00
N VAL A 33 28.60 -14.50 6.16
CA VAL A 33 29.18 -15.40 7.17
C VAL A 33 28.26 -15.41 8.39
N LYS A 34 27.52 -16.50 8.60
CA LYS A 34 26.52 -16.60 9.67
C LYS A 34 27.19 -16.54 11.05
N PRO A 35 26.84 -15.58 11.92
CA PRO A 35 27.27 -15.58 13.32
C PRO A 35 26.45 -16.57 14.16
N PRO A 36 26.98 -17.05 15.31
CA PRO A 36 28.39 -17.08 15.68
C PRO A 36 29.15 -18.28 15.05
N SER A 37 28.47 -19.12 14.26
CA SER A 37 29.02 -20.38 13.75
C SER A 37 30.07 -20.23 12.65
N ASN A 38 30.22 -19.04 12.09
CA ASN A 38 31.11 -18.70 10.98
C ASN A 38 30.89 -19.54 9.70
N VAL A 39 29.68 -20.06 9.51
CA VAL A 39 29.30 -20.81 8.32
C VAL A 39 29.07 -19.84 7.17
N ILE A 40 29.77 -20.06 6.04
CA ILE A 40 29.58 -19.29 4.82
C ILE A 40 28.25 -19.69 4.18
N ILE A 41 27.33 -18.73 4.04
CA ILE A 41 26.09 -18.86 3.28
C ILE A 41 26.32 -18.30 1.87
N GLN A 42 25.85 -19.02 0.86
CA GLN A 42 25.90 -18.61 -0.55
C GLN A 42 24.49 -18.69 -1.13
N LEU A 43 24.00 -17.57 -1.65
CA LEU A 43 22.73 -17.45 -2.33
C LEU A 43 23.02 -17.30 -3.83
N SER A 44 22.80 -18.37 -4.58
CA SER A 44 23.06 -18.45 -6.03
C SER A 44 22.00 -17.75 -6.90
N HIS A 45 20.92 -17.31 -6.28
CA HIS A 45 19.81 -16.59 -6.90
C HIS A 45 19.39 -15.48 -5.93
N THR A 46 19.62 -14.23 -6.30
CA THR A 46 19.14 -13.07 -5.55
C THR A 46 18.47 -12.06 -6.46
N GLN A 47 17.35 -11.51 -5.99
CA GLN A 47 16.50 -10.61 -6.77
C GLN A 47 16.85 -9.15 -6.45
N VAL A 48 17.02 -8.34 -7.49
CA VAL A 48 17.18 -6.88 -7.38
C VAL A 48 16.14 -6.20 -8.28
N PRO A 49 15.26 -5.30 -7.80
CA PRO A 49 15.15 -4.84 -6.42
C PRO A 49 14.71 -5.95 -5.44
N GLY A 50 15.32 -6.01 -4.26
CA GLY A 50 15.07 -7.06 -3.28
C GLY A 50 15.95 -6.98 -2.03
N CYS A 51 15.81 -8.00 -1.18
CA CYS A 51 16.56 -8.08 0.08
C CYS A 51 16.83 -9.53 0.51
N VAL A 52 17.85 -9.70 1.35
CA VAL A 52 18.43 -11.00 1.66
C VAL A 52 17.47 -11.97 2.35
N HIS A 53 16.52 -11.48 3.15
CA HIS A 53 15.49 -12.33 3.76
C HIS A 53 14.58 -12.99 2.70
N THR A 54 14.27 -12.26 1.62
CA THR A 54 13.46 -12.80 0.53
C THR A 54 14.26 -13.73 -0.38
N ASP A 55 15.57 -13.47 -0.53
CA ASP A 55 16.48 -14.33 -1.27
C ASP A 55 16.75 -15.65 -0.52
N TRP A 56 16.89 -15.60 0.81
CA TRP A 56 17.05 -16.76 1.69
C TRP A 56 15.86 -17.74 1.61
N MET A 57 14.65 -17.24 1.38
CA MET A 57 13.45 -18.05 1.19
C MET A 57 13.38 -18.75 -0.18
N TYR A 58 14.20 -18.36 -1.16
CA TYR A 58 14.06 -18.86 -2.52
C TYR A 58 14.31 -20.39 -2.58
N GLY A 59 13.32 -21.13 -3.07
CA GLY A 59 13.36 -22.59 -3.16
C GLY A 59 13.16 -23.34 -1.84
N LYS A 60 12.64 -22.68 -0.79
CA LYS A 60 12.46 -23.26 0.55
C LYS A 60 11.01 -23.58 0.91
N GLY A 61 10.82 -24.29 2.03
CA GLY A 61 9.52 -24.71 2.52
C GLY A 61 8.76 -23.58 3.25
N PRO A 62 7.44 -23.74 3.52
CA PRO A 62 6.65 -22.75 4.24
C PRO A 62 7.19 -22.39 5.63
N THR A 63 7.82 -23.36 6.32
CA THR A 63 8.40 -23.20 7.66
C THR A 63 9.71 -22.39 7.68
N ASP A 64 10.35 -22.16 6.52
CA ASP A 64 11.50 -21.24 6.37
C ASP A 64 11.08 -19.77 6.19
N ASN A 65 9.77 -19.49 6.11
CA ASN A 65 9.26 -18.13 6.01
C ASN A 65 9.64 -17.34 7.29
N PRO A 66 10.25 -16.14 7.18
CA PRO A 66 10.52 -15.28 8.32
C PRO A 66 9.28 -14.96 9.15
N TYR A 67 8.09 -14.97 8.53
CA TYR A 67 6.83 -14.75 9.22
C TYR A 67 6.24 -16.03 9.86
N TYR A 68 6.86 -17.21 9.75
CA TYR A 68 6.34 -18.46 10.34
C TYR A 68 6.82 -18.64 11.79
N GLY A 69 5.93 -19.07 12.69
CA GLY A 69 6.30 -19.38 14.08
C GLY A 69 6.97 -18.18 14.77
N PHE A 70 8.21 -18.40 15.19
CA PHE A 70 9.10 -17.45 15.90
C PHE A 70 10.30 -17.03 15.01
N ASN A 71 10.16 -17.07 13.69
CA ASN A 71 11.30 -16.91 12.76
C ASN A 71 11.84 -15.48 12.64
N ASP A 72 11.12 -14.48 13.14
CA ASP A 72 11.63 -13.13 13.37
C ASP A 72 12.82 -13.13 14.35
N VAL A 73 12.80 -14.01 15.36
CA VAL A 73 13.94 -14.24 16.27
C VAL A 73 14.88 -15.33 15.73
N ASN A 74 14.37 -16.49 15.27
CA ASN A 74 15.22 -17.60 14.83
C ASN A 74 16.09 -17.26 13.60
N LEU A 75 15.64 -16.31 12.77
CA LEU A 75 16.39 -15.81 11.60
C LEU A 75 17.09 -14.47 11.85
N ARG A 76 17.13 -13.95 13.08
CA ARG A 76 17.85 -12.70 13.46
C ARG A 76 19.29 -12.65 12.93
N TRP A 77 19.97 -13.79 12.88
CA TRP A 77 21.33 -13.95 12.31
C TRP A 77 21.46 -13.43 10.88
N ILE A 78 20.39 -13.42 10.07
CA ILE A 78 20.39 -12.88 8.71
C ILE A 78 20.63 -11.36 8.76
N ALA A 79 19.97 -10.65 9.69
CA ALA A 79 20.13 -9.22 9.88
C ALA A 79 21.49 -8.86 10.51
N GLU A 80 22.02 -9.71 11.38
CA GLU A 80 23.35 -9.56 12.04
C GLU A 80 24.54 -9.82 11.10
N THR A 81 24.33 -10.56 10.01
CA THR A 81 25.37 -10.91 9.03
C THR A 81 25.66 -9.74 8.09
N ASP A 82 26.95 -9.48 7.82
CA ASP A 82 27.36 -8.60 6.72
C ASP A 82 27.25 -9.35 5.37
N TRP A 83 26.48 -8.81 4.42
CA TRP A 83 26.20 -9.49 3.14
C TRP A 83 26.89 -8.83 1.94
N LYS A 84 27.47 -9.66 1.07
CA LYS A 84 28.09 -9.25 -0.19
C LYS A 84 27.25 -9.69 -1.38
N TYR A 85 26.58 -8.74 -2.03
CA TYR A 85 25.93 -8.93 -3.33
C TYR A 85 26.96 -8.81 -4.46
N SER A 86 26.80 -9.57 -5.54
CA SER A 86 27.69 -9.56 -6.71
C SER A 86 26.95 -9.89 -8.00
N ARG A 87 27.32 -9.21 -9.09
CA ARG A 87 26.81 -9.45 -10.44
C ARG A 87 27.88 -9.17 -11.48
N THR A 88 27.85 -9.95 -12.56
CA THR A 88 28.60 -9.65 -13.79
C THR A 88 27.67 -9.17 -14.90
N PHE A 89 28.17 -8.31 -15.79
CA PHE A 89 27.43 -7.81 -16.95
C PHE A 89 28.37 -7.34 -18.07
N SER A 90 27.92 -7.46 -19.31
CA SER A 90 28.55 -6.85 -20.49
C SER A 90 27.79 -5.58 -20.91
N LEU A 91 28.42 -4.75 -21.75
CA LEU A 91 27.88 -3.52 -22.33
C LEU A 91 28.15 -3.51 -23.84
N PRO A 92 27.27 -2.90 -24.66
CA PRO A 92 27.60 -2.55 -26.05
C PRO A 92 28.87 -1.69 -26.11
N ALA A 93 29.65 -1.80 -27.19
CA ALA A 93 30.87 -0.99 -27.33
C ALA A 93 30.54 0.52 -27.44
N GLU A 94 29.38 0.82 -28.01
CA GLU A 94 28.77 2.13 -28.18
C GLU A 94 28.41 2.79 -26.83
N PHE A 95 28.16 2.00 -25.78
CA PHE A 95 27.95 2.54 -24.43
C PHE A 95 29.20 3.28 -23.93
N LEU A 96 30.38 2.82 -24.34
CA LEU A 96 31.68 3.32 -23.88
C LEU A 96 32.23 4.47 -24.72
N THR A 97 31.59 4.80 -25.85
CA THR A 97 32.00 5.93 -26.69
C THR A 97 31.47 7.28 -26.19
N GLU A 98 30.48 7.27 -25.31
CA GLU A 98 29.97 8.45 -24.62
C GLU A 98 30.95 8.94 -23.54
N HIS A 99 30.97 10.27 -23.32
CA HIS A 99 31.94 10.91 -22.43
C HIS A 99 31.62 10.73 -20.94
N GLU A 100 30.35 10.63 -20.56
CA GLU A 100 29.89 10.53 -19.17
C GLU A 100 29.21 9.20 -18.91
N GLN A 101 29.81 8.36 -18.07
CA GLN A 101 29.29 7.05 -17.68
C GLN A 101 29.00 7.02 -16.18
N TRP A 102 27.78 6.66 -15.80
CA TRP A 102 27.28 6.75 -14.43
C TRP A 102 26.66 5.44 -13.96
N LEU A 103 26.97 5.04 -12.73
CA LEU A 103 26.31 3.96 -12.01
C LEU A 103 25.32 4.58 -11.01
N VAL A 104 24.05 4.20 -11.10
CA VAL A 104 22.97 4.77 -10.30
C VAL A 104 22.29 3.68 -9.48
N PHE A 105 22.05 3.98 -8.20
CA PHE A 105 21.19 3.19 -7.31
C PHE A 105 20.08 4.12 -6.81
N GLU A 106 18.82 3.81 -7.12
CA GLU A 106 17.66 4.60 -6.68
C GLU A 106 17.33 4.41 -5.19
N GLY A 107 17.98 3.44 -4.53
CA GLY A 107 17.86 3.17 -3.10
C GLY A 107 18.62 1.90 -2.71
N VAL A 108 19.42 2.01 -1.65
CA VAL A 108 20.25 0.93 -1.09
C VAL A 108 19.94 0.84 0.40
N ASP A 109 19.60 -0.34 0.90
CA ASP A 109 19.23 -0.55 2.30
C ASP A 109 20.33 -1.32 3.04
N THR A 110 21.20 -0.69 3.84
CA THR A 110 21.40 0.77 3.99
C THR A 110 22.89 1.08 3.84
N PHE A 111 23.72 0.50 4.70
CA PHE A 111 25.16 0.74 4.73
C PHE A 111 25.89 -0.23 3.81
N ALA A 112 26.54 0.27 2.75
CA ALA A 112 27.30 -0.58 1.83
C ALA A 112 28.53 0.09 1.22
N ASN A 113 29.56 -0.72 0.99
CA ASN A 113 30.72 -0.38 0.16
C ASN A 113 30.51 -0.91 -1.26
N ILE A 114 30.64 -0.04 -2.27
CA ILE A 114 30.38 -0.39 -3.67
C ILE A 114 31.70 -0.46 -4.43
N THR A 115 31.93 -1.56 -5.15
CA THR A 115 33.11 -1.72 -6.00
C THR A 115 32.73 -2.19 -7.41
N LEU A 116 33.41 -1.63 -8.40
CA LEU A 116 33.28 -1.96 -9.82
C LEU A 116 34.65 -2.36 -10.36
N ASN A 117 34.75 -3.54 -10.97
CA ASN A 117 36.00 -4.07 -11.54
C ASN A 117 37.17 -4.05 -10.55
N GLY A 118 36.88 -4.31 -9.26
CA GLY A 118 37.85 -4.34 -8.16
C GLY A 118 38.23 -2.97 -7.58
N LYS A 119 37.72 -1.86 -8.12
CA LYS A 119 37.93 -0.50 -7.58
C LYS A 119 36.72 -0.04 -6.77
N VAL A 120 36.95 0.64 -5.64
CA VAL A 120 35.88 1.30 -4.87
C VAL A 120 35.33 2.47 -5.70
N VAL A 121 34.00 2.55 -5.81
CA VAL A 121 33.31 3.66 -6.50
C VAL A 121 32.49 4.53 -5.55
N GLY A 122 32.13 4.03 -4.36
CA GLY A 122 31.40 4.82 -3.37
C GLY A 122 30.92 4.01 -2.16
N GLN A 123 30.21 4.71 -1.27
CA GLN A 123 29.61 4.16 -0.05
C GLN A 123 28.17 4.69 0.12
N THR A 124 27.32 3.92 0.77
CA THR A 124 25.93 4.30 1.12
C THR A 124 25.74 4.32 2.64
N HIS A 125 24.81 5.16 3.10
CA HIS A 125 24.57 5.43 4.53
C HIS A 125 23.13 5.83 4.87
N ASP A 126 22.24 5.85 3.88
CA ASP A 126 20.85 6.28 4.00
C ASP A 126 19.98 5.49 3.01
N MET A 127 18.89 4.91 3.50
CA MET A 127 17.95 4.09 2.73
C MET A 127 17.19 4.89 1.68
N PHE A 128 17.01 6.19 1.89
CA PHE A 128 15.99 7.03 1.27
C PHE A 128 16.53 7.99 0.20
N ILE A 129 17.82 7.95 -0.14
CA ILE A 129 18.44 8.79 -1.19
C ILE A 129 18.88 8.00 -2.43
N THR A 130 18.98 8.70 -3.55
CA THR A 130 19.51 8.14 -4.80
C THR A 130 21.01 8.40 -4.93
N TYR A 131 21.79 7.32 -5.02
CA TYR A 131 23.24 7.40 -5.20
C TYR A 131 23.62 7.40 -6.69
N ARG A 132 24.52 8.31 -7.08
CA ARG A 132 25.02 8.45 -8.45
C ARG A 132 26.55 8.55 -8.44
N PHE A 133 27.22 7.57 -9.04
CA PHE A 133 28.68 7.50 -9.10
C PHE A 133 29.16 7.64 -10.54
N ASN A 134 30.07 8.58 -10.81
CA ASN A 134 30.74 8.66 -12.10
C ASN A 134 31.74 7.50 -12.20
N VAL A 135 31.56 6.64 -13.20
CA VAL A 135 32.35 5.42 -13.45
C VAL A 135 33.04 5.46 -14.82
N THR A 136 33.17 6.65 -15.41
CA THR A 136 33.84 6.89 -16.70
C THR A 136 35.25 6.30 -16.71
N GLY A 137 35.51 5.45 -17.71
CA GLY A 137 36.79 4.76 -17.85
C GLY A 137 37.01 3.58 -16.88
N LEU A 138 36.00 3.21 -16.07
CA LEU A 138 36.02 1.98 -15.26
C LEU A 138 35.26 0.82 -15.92
N LEU A 139 34.28 1.13 -16.76
CA LEU A 139 33.47 0.15 -17.48
C LEU A 139 34.23 -0.47 -18.67
N GLN A 140 33.88 -1.71 -19.00
CA GLN A 140 34.44 -2.50 -20.10
C GLN A 140 33.30 -3.14 -20.91
N ALA A 141 33.53 -3.43 -22.20
CA ALA A 141 32.45 -3.94 -23.06
C ALA A 141 32.11 -5.40 -22.74
N THR A 142 33.12 -6.26 -22.61
CA THR A 142 32.93 -7.70 -22.53
C THR A 142 32.62 -8.21 -21.12
N PHE A 143 33.14 -7.57 -20.08
CA PHE A 143 33.00 -8.03 -18.70
C PHE A 143 33.13 -6.88 -17.70
N ASN A 144 32.11 -6.72 -16.87
CA ASN A 144 32.16 -5.93 -15.65
C ASN A 144 31.76 -6.81 -14.47
N MET A 145 32.35 -6.56 -13.30
CA MET A 145 31.96 -7.14 -12.03
C MET A 145 31.60 -6.01 -11.06
N LEU A 146 30.32 -5.94 -10.70
CA LEU A 146 29.80 -5.05 -9.66
C LEU A 146 29.63 -5.85 -8.37
N THR A 147 30.01 -5.24 -7.25
CA THR A 147 29.90 -5.82 -5.92
C THR A 147 29.41 -4.75 -4.95
N VAL A 148 28.42 -5.11 -4.14
CA VAL A 148 27.85 -4.27 -3.07
C VAL A 148 28.01 -5.04 -1.77
N SER A 149 28.92 -4.60 -0.92
CA SER A 149 29.22 -5.21 0.37
C SER A 149 28.54 -4.43 1.48
N PHE A 150 27.42 -4.95 1.97
CA PHE A 150 26.64 -4.39 3.05
C PHE A 150 27.29 -4.63 4.42
N THR A 151 27.06 -3.70 5.33
CA THR A 151 27.26 -3.87 6.77
C THR A 151 25.90 -3.97 7.45
N SER A 152 25.78 -4.89 8.42
CA SER A 152 24.58 -5.03 9.23
C SER A 152 24.16 -3.70 9.86
N ALA A 153 22.90 -3.32 9.66
CA ALA A 153 22.30 -2.14 10.28
C ALA A 153 22.36 -2.21 11.83
N ILE A 154 22.32 -3.41 12.39
CA ILE A 154 22.41 -3.65 13.85
C ILE A 154 23.81 -3.28 14.34
N ASN A 155 24.85 -3.82 13.69
CA ASN A 155 26.24 -3.55 14.02
C ASN A 155 26.57 -2.06 13.82
N TYR A 156 26.11 -1.47 12.73
CA TYR A 156 26.33 -0.05 12.43
C TYR A 156 25.68 0.86 13.47
N ALA A 157 24.42 0.64 13.83
CA ALA A 157 23.73 1.40 14.88
C ALA A 157 24.48 1.29 16.23
N GLY A 158 24.95 0.09 16.59
CA GLY A 158 25.79 -0.11 17.77
C GLY A 158 27.12 0.67 17.74
N TRP A 159 27.74 0.85 16.57
CA TRP A 159 28.93 1.68 16.41
C TRP A 159 28.62 3.18 16.49
N GLU A 160 27.43 3.62 16.06
CA GLU A 160 27.01 5.02 16.20
C GLU A 160 26.82 5.42 17.67
N VAL A 161 26.41 4.51 18.56
CA VAL A 161 26.30 4.79 20.01
C VAL A 161 27.61 5.32 20.58
N ALA A 162 28.74 4.68 20.23
CA ALA A 162 30.07 5.06 20.71
C ALA A 162 30.58 6.41 20.18
N LYS A 163 29.89 7.00 19.19
CA LYS A 163 30.20 8.32 18.61
C LYS A 163 29.36 9.44 19.20
N GLN A 164 28.27 9.12 19.92
CA GLN A 164 27.38 10.16 20.46
C GLN A 164 27.99 10.79 21.74
N PRO A 165 27.96 12.12 21.88
CA PRO A 165 28.47 12.81 23.08
C PRO A 165 27.54 12.67 24.31
N TYR A 166 26.33 12.13 24.13
CA TYR A 166 25.35 11.79 25.17
C TYR A 166 24.38 10.72 24.63
N SER A 167 23.60 10.08 25.50
CA SER A 167 22.56 9.12 25.11
C SER A 167 21.49 9.81 24.27
N ILE A 168 21.01 9.18 23.20
CA ILE A 168 19.91 9.69 22.37
C ILE A 168 18.78 8.65 22.43
N PRO A 169 17.74 8.87 23.25
CA PRO A 169 16.73 7.86 23.53
C PRO A 169 15.63 7.76 22.45
N PRO A 170 14.84 6.67 22.43
CA PRO A 170 14.98 5.48 23.27
C PRO A 170 16.20 4.64 22.86
N ASN A 171 16.89 4.04 23.83
CA ASN A 171 18.04 3.19 23.54
C ASN A 171 17.61 1.86 22.92
N CYS A 172 16.57 1.22 23.47
CA CYS A 172 16.01 -0.04 22.99
C CYS A 172 14.47 0.04 22.98
N PRO A 173 13.79 -0.70 22.09
CA PRO A 173 12.34 -0.88 22.16
C PRO A 173 11.94 -1.72 23.40
N PRO A 174 10.67 -1.70 23.82
CA PRO A 174 10.15 -2.60 24.85
C PRO A 174 10.36 -4.08 24.52
N ASP A 175 10.72 -4.89 25.52
CA ASP A 175 11.04 -6.33 25.36
C ASP A 175 9.95 -7.15 24.64
N VAL A 176 8.69 -6.76 24.83
CA VAL A 176 7.49 -7.35 24.21
C VAL A 176 7.46 -7.23 22.68
N GLN A 177 8.25 -6.33 22.09
CA GLN A 177 8.36 -6.21 20.63
C GLN A 177 9.45 -7.12 20.01
N HIS A 178 10.23 -7.82 20.84
CA HIS A 178 11.33 -8.70 20.42
C HIS A 178 12.35 -8.01 19.46
N GLY A 179 12.53 -6.71 19.70
CA GLY A 179 13.15 -5.75 18.79
C GLY A 179 14.66 -5.62 18.87
N ILE A 180 15.15 -4.56 18.22
CA ILE A 180 16.57 -4.23 18.11
C ILE A 180 16.80 -2.77 18.55
N CYS A 181 17.88 -2.51 19.27
CA CYS A 181 18.21 -1.21 19.83
C CYS A 181 18.73 -0.18 18.79
N HIS A 182 18.64 1.11 19.12
CA HIS A 182 19.31 2.24 18.46
C HIS A 182 18.96 2.55 16.99
N VAL A 183 17.75 2.22 16.53
CA VAL A 183 17.30 2.53 15.15
C VAL A 183 17.29 4.03 14.81
N ASN A 184 17.16 4.88 15.83
CA ASN A 184 17.18 6.34 15.73
C ASN A 184 18.55 6.93 15.35
N LEU A 185 19.64 6.16 15.50
CA LEU A 185 20.98 6.62 15.11
C LEU A 185 21.27 6.43 13.61
N ILE A 186 20.37 5.78 12.86
CA ILE A 186 20.58 5.41 11.46
C ILE A 186 19.40 5.85 10.56
N ARG A 187 19.68 6.06 9.27
CA ARG A 187 18.66 6.43 8.28
C ARG A 187 18.16 5.24 7.47
N LYS A 188 17.20 4.57 8.09
CA LYS A 188 16.50 3.37 7.64
C LYS A 188 15.04 3.46 8.11
N GLU A 189 14.15 2.67 7.53
CA GLU A 189 12.81 2.40 8.06
C GLU A 189 12.85 2.14 9.58
N GLN A 190 12.20 2.98 10.38
CA GLN A 190 12.33 2.94 11.84
C GLN A 190 11.62 1.70 12.43
N CYS A 191 10.45 1.33 11.91
CA CYS A 191 9.76 0.09 12.32
C CYS A 191 10.45 -1.21 11.86
N SER A 192 11.53 -1.14 11.08
CA SER A 192 12.29 -2.35 10.67
C SER A 192 13.05 -3.01 11.83
N PHE A 193 13.21 -2.31 12.96
CA PHE A 193 13.84 -2.77 14.20
C PHE A 193 12.81 -3.26 15.24
N SER A 194 11.56 -3.52 14.79
CA SER A 194 10.30 -3.75 15.52
C SER A 194 9.44 -2.51 15.68
N TRP A 195 8.17 -2.76 15.96
CA TRP A 195 7.21 -1.81 16.52
C TRP A 195 6.16 -2.59 17.34
N ASP A 196 5.25 -1.90 18.04
CA ASP A 196 4.20 -2.55 18.86
C ASP A 196 3.10 -3.29 18.05
N TRP A 197 3.22 -3.29 16.72
CA TRP A 197 2.47 -4.11 15.77
C TRP A 197 3.36 -4.84 14.75
N GLY A 198 4.70 -4.70 14.81
CA GLY A 198 5.61 -5.00 13.71
C GLY A 198 6.89 -5.75 14.10
N PRO A 199 7.39 -6.68 13.26
CA PRO A 199 8.54 -7.51 13.58
C PRO A 199 9.88 -6.81 13.28
N ALA A 200 10.87 -7.09 14.11
CA ALA A 200 12.25 -6.76 13.77
C ALA A 200 12.78 -7.70 12.67
N PHE A 201 13.11 -7.14 11.51
CA PHE A 201 13.85 -7.85 10.45
C PHE A 201 15.11 -7.14 9.98
N ALA A 202 15.23 -5.83 10.19
CA ALA A 202 16.44 -5.03 9.93
C ALA A 202 17.19 -5.43 8.64
N THR A 203 16.44 -5.63 7.55
CA THR A 203 16.93 -6.31 6.34
C THR A 203 18.02 -5.52 5.62
N GLN A 204 18.74 -6.19 4.71
CA GLN A 204 19.77 -5.61 3.85
C GLN A 204 19.46 -5.94 2.38
N GLY A 205 19.71 -5.00 1.47
CA GLY A 205 19.54 -5.25 0.03
C GLY A 205 19.54 -4.01 -0.84
N ILE A 206 19.51 -4.24 -2.16
CA ILE A 206 19.32 -3.18 -3.16
C ILE A 206 17.80 -3.07 -3.37
N TRP A 207 17.13 -2.23 -2.58
CA TRP A 207 15.66 -2.24 -2.44
C TRP A 207 14.90 -1.46 -3.54
N LYS A 208 15.63 -0.73 -4.39
CA LYS A 208 15.13 0.03 -5.56
C LYS A 208 16.00 -0.27 -6.80
N PRO A 209 15.63 0.18 -8.00
CA PRO A 209 16.40 -0.08 -9.23
C PRO A 209 17.88 0.33 -9.17
N VAL A 210 18.71 -0.40 -9.91
CA VAL A 210 20.14 -0.13 -10.11
C VAL A 210 20.44 -0.26 -11.59
N TYR A 211 21.14 0.72 -12.17
CA TYR A 211 21.43 0.76 -13.61
C TYR A 211 22.74 1.50 -13.90
N VAL A 212 23.27 1.28 -15.10
CA VAL A 212 24.29 2.16 -15.68
C VAL A 212 23.68 3.01 -16.78
N ALA A 213 24.07 4.30 -16.82
CA ALA A 213 23.66 5.26 -17.84
C ALA A 213 24.89 5.89 -18.51
N SER A 214 24.78 6.19 -19.81
CA SER A 214 25.84 6.83 -20.62
C SER A 214 25.26 7.98 -21.43
N TYR A 215 25.94 9.12 -21.47
CA TYR A 215 25.52 10.30 -22.23
C TYR A 215 26.71 11.18 -22.65
N SER A 216 26.53 12.04 -23.66
CA SER A 216 27.64 12.77 -24.27
C SER A 216 28.06 14.00 -23.47
N ARG A 217 27.12 14.84 -23.01
CA ARG A 217 27.41 16.02 -22.18
C ARG A 217 26.35 16.37 -21.16
N SER A 218 25.08 15.99 -21.35
CA SER A 218 24.02 16.30 -20.38
C SER A 218 22.82 15.37 -20.40
N ILE A 219 22.15 15.23 -19.26
CA ILE A 219 20.94 14.44 -19.07
C ILE A 219 19.96 15.14 -18.12
N LEU A 220 18.69 15.25 -18.54
CA LEU A 220 17.57 15.62 -17.68
C LEU A 220 17.35 14.51 -16.63
N THR A 221 17.71 14.75 -15.38
CA THR A 221 17.65 13.75 -14.30
C THR A 221 16.29 13.72 -13.60
N HIS A 222 15.71 14.89 -13.34
CA HIS A 222 14.39 15.04 -12.70
C HIS A 222 13.60 16.18 -13.35
N ALA A 223 12.27 16.06 -13.34
CA ALA A 223 11.35 17.16 -13.61
C ALA A 223 10.17 17.07 -12.64
N THR A 224 9.72 18.21 -12.14
CA THR A 224 8.69 18.33 -11.09
C THR A 224 8.01 19.69 -11.24
N ALA A 225 6.78 19.84 -10.76
CA ALA A 225 6.07 21.11 -10.85
C ALA A 225 5.32 21.43 -9.56
N THR A 226 5.10 22.73 -9.37
CA THR A 226 4.10 23.29 -8.45
C THR A 226 3.27 24.33 -9.21
N TYR A 227 2.29 24.93 -8.53
CA TYR A 227 1.53 26.06 -9.07
C TYR A 227 1.59 27.23 -8.09
N ASN A 228 1.42 28.45 -8.60
CA ASN A 228 1.19 29.64 -7.79
C ASN A 228 -0.09 30.34 -8.27
N TRP A 229 -1.01 30.59 -7.34
CA TRP A 229 -2.23 31.36 -7.55
C TRP A 229 -2.04 32.77 -6.98
N ASP A 230 -1.54 33.70 -7.79
CA ASP A 230 -1.67 35.12 -7.47
C ASP A 230 -3.01 35.65 -8.02
N LYS A 231 -3.53 36.74 -7.43
CA LYS A 231 -4.91 37.23 -7.60
C LYS A 231 -5.33 37.48 -9.05
N ASN A 232 -4.37 37.66 -9.97
CA ASN A 232 -4.59 37.87 -11.39
C ASN A 232 -3.84 36.88 -12.31
N GLN A 233 -3.06 35.93 -11.79
CA GLN A 233 -2.23 35.02 -12.59
C GLN A 233 -2.12 33.62 -11.96
N LEU A 234 -2.36 32.59 -12.78
CA LEU A 234 -1.99 31.21 -12.47
C LEU A 234 -0.68 30.88 -13.17
N LEU A 235 0.37 30.68 -12.39
CA LEU A 235 1.68 30.25 -12.89
C LEU A 235 1.88 28.77 -12.58
N PHE A 236 2.26 28.00 -13.59
CA PHE A 236 2.79 26.65 -13.44
C PHE A 236 4.33 26.76 -13.33
N ASP A 237 4.85 26.56 -12.12
CA ASP A 237 6.28 26.62 -11.78
C ASP A 237 6.90 25.24 -12.06
N LEU A 238 7.40 25.04 -13.28
CA LEU A 238 8.11 23.83 -13.66
C LEU A 238 9.58 23.96 -13.26
N LYS A 239 10.06 23.02 -12.45
CA LYS A 239 11.49 22.89 -12.11
C LYS A 239 12.03 21.57 -12.64
N PHE A 240 13.23 21.60 -13.20
CA PHE A 240 13.91 20.40 -13.63
C PHE A 240 15.41 20.49 -13.39
N GLN A 241 16.03 19.33 -13.23
CA GLN A 241 17.46 19.17 -13.04
C GLN A 241 18.07 18.61 -14.31
N VAL A 242 19.14 19.23 -14.78
CA VAL A 242 19.99 18.69 -15.85
C VAL A 242 21.37 18.46 -15.26
N SER A 243 21.78 17.20 -15.16
CA SER A 243 23.18 16.87 -14.89
C SER A 243 23.99 17.04 -16.17
N GLN A 244 25.20 17.56 -16.05
CA GLN A 244 26.08 17.90 -17.15
C GLN A 244 27.51 17.49 -16.83
N GLN A 245 28.31 17.25 -17.88
CA GLN A 245 29.74 17.03 -17.77
C GLN A 245 30.41 18.17 -16.97
N ASP A 246 31.35 17.81 -16.10
CA ASP A 246 32.14 18.77 -15.33
C ASP A 246 33.14 19.51 -16.24
N SER A 247 32.64 20.56 -16.89
CA SER A 247 33.40 21.43 -17.78
C SER A 247 33.05 22.89 -17.47
N LYS A 248 34.05 23.76 -17.56
CA LYS A 248 33.88 25.22 -17.38
C LYS A 248 33.13 25.90 -18.54
N LEU A 249 32.65 25.15 -19.53
CA LEU A 249 31.91 25.68 -20.67
C LEU A 249 30.40 25.57 -20.41
N PRO A 250 29.61 26.63 -20.64
CA PRO A 250 28.17 26.57 -20.50
C PRO A 250 27.57 25.59 -21.52
N VAL A 251 26.58 24.83 -21.08
CA VAL A 251 25.85 23.90 -21.94
C VAL A 251 24.57 24.58 -22.44
N HIS A 252 24.35 24.57 -23.75
CA HIS A 252 23.18 25.21 -24.37
C HIS A 252 22.21 24.15 -24.91
N GLY A 253 20.91 24.37 -24.70
CA GLY A 253 19.87 23.49 -25.21
C GLY A 253 18.49 24.14 -25.32
N ASN A 254 17.56 23.40 -25.88
CA ASN A 254 16.16 23.75 -26.03
C ASN A 254 15.33 22.88 -25.09
N VAL A 255 14.36 23.49 -24.40
CA VAL A 255 13.38 22.77 -23.57
C VAL A 255 12.04 22.78 -24.30
N SER A 256 11.40 21.62 -24.41
CA SER A 256 10.01 21.54 -24.85
C SER A 256 9.13 20.97 -23.74
N ILE A 257 7.95 21.55 -23.56
CA ILE A 257 6.96 21.17 -22.55
C ILE A 257 5.65 20.91 -23.26
N SER A 258 5.03 19.77 -22.97
CA SER A 258 3.74 19.37 -23.53
C SER A 258 2.78 18.94 -22.42
N ILE A 259 1.56 19.47 -22.45
CA ILE A 259 0.42 18.99 -21.66
C ILE A 259 -0.73 18.74 -22.66
N PRO A 260 -0.78 17.56 -23.31
CA PRO A 260 -1.65 17.31 -24.46
C PRO A 260 -3.13 17.54 -24.18
N GLN A 261 -3.61 17.10 -23.01
CA GLN A 261 -5.00 17.26 -22.57
C GLN A 261 -5.45 18.72 -22.48
N LEU A 262 -4.52 19.65 -22.20
CA LEU A 262 -4.78 21.08 -22.08
C LEU A 262 -4.41 21.86 -23.35
N LYS A 263 -3.95 21.18 -24.40
CA LYS A 263 -3.43 21.78 -25.65
C LYS A 263 -2.28 22.77 -25.40
N VAL A 264 -1.54 22.61 -24.30
CA VAL A 264 -0.36 23.42 -24.00
C VAL A 264 0.86 22.75 -24.63
N SER A 265 1.52 23.47 -25.52
CA SER A 265 2.84 23.13 -26.04
C SER A 265 3.70 24.40 -26.04
N LYS A 266 4.89 24.33 -25.46
CA LYS A 266 5.83 25.46 -25.33
C LYS A 266 7.25 24.98 -25.64
N ILE A 267 8.01 25.81 -26.33
CA ILE A 267 9.43 25.60 -26.61
C ILE A 267 10.19 26.82 -26.10
N PHE A 268 11.22 26.57 -25.31
CA PHE A 268 12.14 27.57 -24.75
C PHE A 268 13.51 27.32 -25.38
N PRO A 269 13.86 28.07 -26.45
CA PRO A 269 15.12 27.87 -27.16
C PRO A 269 16.30 28.50 -26.40
N ASN A 270 17.49 27.95 -26.61
CA ASN A 270 18.77 28.49 -26.12
C ASN A 270 18.83 28.71 -24.59
N ILE A 271 18.19 27.85 -23.81
CA ILE A 271 18.43 27.75 -22.37
C ILE A 271 19.91 27.50 -22.14
N THR A 272 20.52 28.35 -21.31
CA THR A 272 21.94 28.26 -20.96
C THR A 272 22.06 27.67 -19.57
N LEU A 273 22.62 26.47 -19.49
CA LEU A 273 22.97 25.81 -18.25
C LEU A 273 24.34 26.33 -17.79
N SER A 274 24.32 27.31 -16.89
CA SER A 274 25.49 27.83 -16.21
C SER A 274 25.77 26.99 -14.97
N GLN A 275 27.00 26.47 -14.85
CA GLN A 275 27.41 25.66 -13.71
C GLN A 275 27.32 26.46 -12.40
N VAL A 276 26.54 25.94 -11.46
CA VAL A 276 26.62 26.26 -10.02
C VAL A 276 27.44 25.12 -9.37
N GLU A 277 28.01 25.32 -8.19
CA GLU A 277 28.90 24.32 -7.54
C GLU A 277 28.35 22.88 -7.62
N GLY A 278 29.06 22.01 -8.36
CA GLY A 278 28.62 20.67 -8.72
C GLY A 278 28.42 20.46 -10.23
N SER A 279 27.82 19.33 -10.59
CA SER A 279 27.59 18.90 -11.98
C SER A 279 26.11 18.95 -12.39
N THR A 280 25.24 19.59 -11.62
CA THR A 280 23.78 19.64 -11.89
C THR A 280 23.26 21.07 -11.88
N SER A 281 22.62 21.46 -12.99
CA SER A 281 21.93 22.74 -13.14
C SER A 281 20.44 22.59 -12.84
N VAL A 282 19.89 23.46 -11.98
CA VAL A 282 18.44 23.59 -11.76
C VAL A 282 17.90 24.69 -12.68
N VAL A 283 16.88 24.36 -13.47
CA VAL A 283 16.16 25.34 -14.30
C VAL A 283 14.73 25.49 -13.80
N ASN A 284 14.26 26.73 -13.72
CA ASN A 284 12.88 27.10 -13.42
C ASN A 284 12.25 27.74 -14.65
N LEU A 285 11.06 27.26 -15.05
CA LEU A 285 10.22 27.86 -16.09
C LEU A 285 8.81 28.11 -15.55
N ASN A 286 8.43 29.38 -15.44
CA ASN A 286 7.05 29.78 -15.14
C ASN A 286 6.22 29.84 -16.44
N ILE A 287 5.16 29.03 -16.52
CA ILE A 287 4.20 29.04 -17.62
C ILE A 287 2.91 29.71 -17.16
N ASP A 288 2.50 30.79 -17.85
CA ASP A 288 1.18 31.40 -17.65
C ASP A 288 0.07 30.45 -18.13
N MET A 289 -0.74 29.99 -17.18
CA MET A 289 -1.90 29.12 -17.40
C MET A 289 -3.24 29.87 -17.25
N SER A 290 -3.22 31.19 -17.04
CA SER A 290 -4.41 32.00 -16.71
C SER A 290 -5.48 32.04 -17.81
N LYS A 291 -5.12 31.67 -19.05
CA LYS A 291 -6.04 31.55 -20.20
C LYS A 291 -6.30 30.10 -20.62
N VAL A 292 -5.80 29.12 -19.87
CA VAL A 292 -5.98 27.69 -20.14
C VAL A 292 -7.16 27.17 -19.32
N ALA A 293 -8.16 26.60 -19.97
CA ALA A 293 -9.27 25.95 -19.29
C ALA A 293 -8.86 24.53 -18.85
N PHE A 294 -8.89 24.27 -17.55
CA PHE A 294 -8.66 22.96 -16.95
C PHE A 294 -9.68 22.70 -15.83
N LYS A 295 -9.85 21.43 -15.45
CA LYS A 295 -10.61 21.01 -14.28
C LYS A 295 -9.66 20.84 -13.09
N ARG A 296 -10.10 21.21 -11.89
CA ARG A 296 -9.33 21.01 -10.65
C ARG A 296 -9.36 19.54 -10.23
N TRP A 297 -8.28 19.06 -9.61
CA TRP A 297 -8.24 17.80 -8.87
C TRP A 297 -9.00 17.95 -7.55
N TRP A 298 -9.77 16.94 -7.16
CA TRP A 298 -10.54 16.92 -5.91
C TRP A 298 -10.33 15.61 -5.14
N PRO A 299 -10.45 15.63 -3.81
CA PRO A 299 -10.45 14.42 -2.99
C PRO A 299 -11.68 13.54 -3.21
N ASN A 300 -11.57 12.27 -2.81
CA ASN A 300 -12.64 11.27 -2.85
C ASN A 300 -13.90 11.79 -2.13
N GLY A 301 -15.04 11.75 -2.81
CA GLY A 301 -16.32 12.29 -2.34
C GLY A 301 -16.53 13.80 -2.55
N TYR A 302 -15.52 14.55 -3.02
CA TYR A 302 -15.59 16.01 -3.20
C TYR A 302 -15.48 16.47 -4.67
N GLY A 303 -15.22 15.54 -5.61
CA GLY A 303 -15.25 15.81 -7.05
C GLY A 303 -14.39 14.84 -7.86
N ASP A 304 -14.16 15.18 -9.14
CA ASP A 304 -13.28 14.43 -10.04
C ASP A 304 -11.79 14.64 -9.69
N ALA A 305 -11.02 13.55 -9.55
CA ALA A 305 -9.56 13.55 -9.41
C ALA A 305 -8.85 13.82 -10.76
N ASN A 306 -9.06 15.01 -11.35
CA ASN A 306 -8.51 15.36 -12.67
C ASN A 306 -6.97 15.42 -12.67
N LEU A 307 -6.33 14.63 -13.54
CA LEU A 307 -4.88 14.58 -13.73
C LEU A 307 -4.50 14.85 -15.20
N TYR A 308 -3.34 15.46 -15.38
CA TYR A 308 -2.80 15.87 -16.68
C TYR A 308 -1.39 15.31 -16.89
N ASN A 309 -1.11 14.78 -18.08
CA ASN A 309 0.22 14.26 -18.40
C ASN A 309 1.12 15.42 -18.79
N VAL A 310 2.24 15.57 -18.08
CA VAL A 310 3.26 16.59 -18.37
C VAL A 310 4.49 15.90 -18.91
N SER A 311 4.90 16.27 -20.11
CA SER A 311 6.15 15.82 -20.74
C SER A 311 7.12 16.98 -20.85
N VAL A 312 8.33 16.80 -20.31
CA VAL A 312 9.44 17.75 -20.40
C VAL A 312 10.56 17.07 -21.17
N ASN A 313 10.98 17.65 -22.30
CA ASN A 313 12.14 17.18 -23.05
C ASN A 313 13.22 18.26 -23.10
N PHE A 314 14.47 17.86 -22.88
CA PHE A 314 15.65 18.69 -23.07
C PHE A 314 16.46 18.16 -24.24
N THR A 315 16.87 19.05 -25.15
CA THR A 315 17.63 18.73 -26.37
C THR A 315 18.80 19.70 -26.47
N LEU A 316 20.03 19.21 -26.58
CA LEU A 316 21.19 20.10 -26.77
C LEU A 316 21.14 20.88 -28.09
N SER A 317 21.78 22.06 -28.13
CA SER A 317 21.70 22.98 -29.28
C SER A 317 22.28 22.42 -30.59
N ASP A 318 23.15 21.41 -30.52
CA ASP A 318 23.66 20.65 -31.69
C ASP A 318 22.93 19.31 -31.90
N GLY A 319 21.93 19.00 -31.08
CA GLY A 319 21.10 17.81 -31.15
C GLY A 319 21.71 16.53 -30.59
N MET A 320 22.91 16.57 -29.98
CA MET A 320 23.61 15.33 -29.57
C MET A 320 22.95 14.60 -28.40
N ASP A 321 22.61 15.27 -27.30
CA ASP A 321 21.82 14.64 -26.22
C ASP A 321 20.34 15.05 -26.32
N VAL A 322 19.44 14.05 -26.19
CA VAL A 322 17.99 14.25 -26.04
C VAL A 322 17.51 13.41 -24.85
N SER A 323 16.94 14.06 -23.85
CA SER A 323 16.41 13.44 -22.64
C SER A 323 14.99 13.91 -22.34
N SER A 324 14.19 13.04 -21.70
CA SER A 324 12.81 13.35 -21.33
C SER A 324 12.46 12.88 -19.92
N ARG A 325 11.49 13.57 -19.31
CA ARG A 325 10.84 13.19 -18.05
C ARG A 325 9.34 13.44 -18.19
N ASN A 326 8.56 12.47 -17.72
CA ASN A 326 7.11 12.48 -17.76
C ASN A 326 6.58 12.30 -16.34
N PHE A 327 5.56 13.07 -15.97
CA PHE A 327 4.83 12.91 -14.72
C PHE A 327 3.36 13.30 -14.91
N ARG A 328 2.51 13.03 -13.91
CA ARG A 328 1.11 13.49 -13.91
C ARG A 328 0.92 14.61 -12.91
N PHE A 329 0.05 15.55 -13.22
CA PHE A 329 -0.17 16.72 -12.38
C PHE A 329 -1.67 17.01 -12.20
N GLY A 330 -2.09 17.24 -10.96
CA GLY A 330 -3.45 17.68 -10.62
C GLY A 330 -3.45 19.12 -10.10
N PHE A 331 -4.09 20.02 -10.82
CA PHE A 331 -4.23 21.42 -10.38
C PHE A 331 -5.22 21.51 -9.24
N ARG A 332 -4.82 22.08 -8.10
CA ARG A 332 -5.70 22.36 -6.97
C ARG A 332 -5.27 23.63 -6.23
N LYS A 333 -5.83 23.87 -5.05
CA LYS A 333 -5.31 24.74 -3.99
C LYS A 333 -5.43 23.99 -2.66
N VAL A 334 -4.45 24.13 -1.77
CA VAL A 334 -4.50 23.61 -0.39
C VAL A 334 -4.24 24.76 0.58
N GLU A 335 -4.95 24.74 1.70
CA GLU A 335 -4.78 25.68 2.80
C GLU A 335 -5.10 24.94 4.11
N LEU A 336 -4.20 25.01 5.10
CA LEU A 336 -4.46 24.57 6.46
C LEU A 336 -4.89 25.78 7.27
N VAL A 337 -6.14 25.79 7.73
CA VAL A 337 -6.75 26.95 8.37
C VAL A 337 -6.68 26.82 9.88
N GLN A 338 -6.07 27.83 10.48
CA GLN A 338 -5.89 27.98 11.92
C GLN A 338 -6.30 29.41 12.30
N GLU A 339 -7.58 29.57 12.64
CA GLU A 339 -8.25 30.83 12.96
C GLU A 339 -9.04 30.72 14.29
N PRO A 340 -9.24 31.81 15.04
CA PRO A 340 -10.02 31.78 16.29
C PRO A 340 -11.47 31.36 16.05
N ILE A 341 -12.03 30.56 16.96
CA ILE A 341 -13.41 30.06 16.88
C ILE A 341 -14.25 30.76 17.95
N ASN A 342 -15.43 31.28 17.57
CA ASN A 342 -16.32 31.94 18.54
C ASN A 342 -16.78 30.96 19.64
N GLY A 343 -16.73 31.40 20.89
CA GLY A 343 -17.09 30.58 22.06
C GLY A 343 -16.05 29.54 22.48
N SER A 344 -14.88 29.50 21.83
CA SER A 344 -13.83 28.50 22.07
C SER A 344 -12.45 29.15 22.18
N THR A 345 -11.60 28.65 23.07
CA THR A 345 -10.21 29.12 23.20
C THR A 345 -9.28 28.45 22.20
N GLY A 346 -8.25 29.15 21.75
CA GLY A 346 -7.26 28.62 20.79
C GLY A 346 -7.67 28.82 19.33
N LEU A 347 -7.24 27.90 18.46
CA LEU A 347 -7.38 28.01 17.00
C LEU A 347 -8.03 26.77 16.40
N SER A 348 -8.70 26.94 15.26
CA SER A 348 -9.14 25.83 14.42
C SER A 348 -7.97 25.02 13.89
N PHE A 349 -8.26 23.83 13.36
CA PHE A 349 -7.32 23.08 12.52
C PHE A 349 -8.11 22.29 11.48
N TYR A 350 -8.16 22.80 10.25
CA TYR A 350 -8.89 22.13 9.17
C TYR A 350 -8.32 22.43 7.78
N PHE A 351 -8.53 21.51 6.84
CA PHE A 351 -8.08 21.67 5.46
C PHE A 351 -9.17 22.31 4.60
N LYS A 352 -8.79 23.31 3.81
CA LYS A 352 -9.53 23.72 2.60
C LYS A 352 -8.82 23.18 1.38
N ILE A 353 -9.56 22.46 0.54
CA ILE A 353 -9.12 22.08 -0.81
C ILE A 353 -9.95 22.88 -1.79
N ASN A 354 -9.30 23.55 -2.75
CA ASN A 354 -10.01 24.32 -3.80
C ASN A 354 -11.00 25.34 -3.22
N ASP A 355 -10.62 25.96 -2.09
CA ASP A 355 -11.37 26.94 -1.29
C ASP A 355 -12.57 26.37 -0.50
N LYS A 356 -12.85 25.06 -0.60
CA LYS A 356 -13.89 24.37 0.16
C LYS A 356 -13.30 23.68 1.40
N ALA A 357 -13.85 23.97 2.57
CA ALA A 357 -13.56 23.24 3.80
C ALA A 357 -14.18 21.83 3.75
N LEU A 358 -13.44 20.82 4.19
CA LEU A 358 -13.89 19.44 4.24
C LEU A 358 -13.61 18.81 5.60
N PHE A 359 -14.44 17.85 6.01
CA PHE A 359 -14.10 16.98 7.13
C PHE A 359 -13.17 15.88 6.61
N VAL A 360 -12.00 15.73 7.24
CA VAL A 360 -11.02 14.70 6.87
C VAL A 360 -11.44 13.35 7.45
N LYS A 361 -11.46 12.32 6.60
CA LYS A 361 -11.89 10.95 6.95
C LYS A 361 -10.82 9.99 6.47
N GLY A 362 -10.32 9.13 7.36
CA GLY A 362 -9.35 8.14 6.95
C GLY A 362 -8.64 7.42 8.08
N ALA A 363 -7.39 7.06 7.80
CA ALA A 363 -6.56 6.25 8.67
C ALA A 363 -5.06 6.49 8.40
N ASN A 364 -4.23 5.96 9.27
CA ASN A 364 -2.77 5.99 9.14
C ASN A 364 -2.28 4.78 8.32
N TRP A 365 -1.47 5.04 7.31
CA TRP A 365 -0.79 4.04 6.49
C TRP A 365 0.58 3.71 7.09
N ILE A 366 0.81 2.41 7.29
CA ILE A 366 2.12 1.85 7.63
C ILE A 366 2.64 1.00 6.46
N PRO A 367 3.94 0.65 6.39
CA PRO A 367 4.45 -0.16 5.29
C PRO A 367 3.74 -1.51 5.20
N ALA A 368 3.23 -1.84 4.00
CA ALA A 368 2.38 -3.02 3.81
C ALA A 368 3.13 -4.37 3.90
N ASP A 369 4.46 -4.38 4.01
CA ASP A 369 5.30 -5.58 4.15
C ASP A 369 6.66 -5.20 4.74
N ALA A 370 7.29 -6.09 5.52
CA ALA A 370 8.66 -5.88 6.01
C ALA A 370 9.69 -5.96 4.86
N PHE A 371 9.32 -6.59 3.74
CA PHE A 371 10.17 -6.76 2.58
C PHE A 371 9.57 -6.04 1.36
N LYS A 372 10.07 -4.84 1.04
CA LYS A 372 9.43 -3.92 0.09
C LYS A 372 9.25 -4.48 -1.33
N ASN A 373 10.11 -5.42 -1.74
CA ASN A 373 10.00 -6.14 -3.02
C ASN A 373 8.78 -7.08 -3.11
N ARG A 374 8.10 -7.38 -1.99
CA ARG A 374 6.83 -8.14 -1.96
C ARG A 374 5.59 -7.27 -2.14
N ILE A 375 5.73 -5.94 -2.15
CA ILE A 375 4.59 -5.03 -2.28
C ILE A 375 4.27 -4.83 -3.78
N THR A 376 3.39 -5.69 -4.29
CA THR A 376 2.92 -5.66 -5.68
C THR A 376 1.98 -4.46 -5.94
N LEU A 377 1.80 -4.11 -7.21
CA LEU A 377 0.82 -3.08 -7.59
C LEU A 377 -0.60 -3.47 -7.14
N ASP A 378 -0.97 -4.74 -7.26
CA ASP A 378 -2.28 -5.25 -6.84
C ASP A 378 -2.49 -5.09 -5.32
N ARG A 379 -1.43 -5.23 -4.52
CA ARG A 379 -1.49 -5.04 -3.06
C ARG A 379 -1.75 -3.56 -2.71
N TYR A 380 -1.05 -2.62 -3.33
CA TYR A 380 -1.36 -1.19 -3.19
C TYR A 380 -2.77 -0.87 -3.66
N SER A 381 -3.14 -1.33 -4.86
CA SER A 381 -4.44 -1.10 -5.48
C SER A 381 -5.58 -1.61 -4.59
N ASN A 382 -5.46 -2.81 -4.03
CA ASN A 382 -6.46 -3.38 -3.14
C ASN A 382 -6.67 -2.54 -1.86
N ILE A 383 -5.59 -2.20 -1.15
CA ILE A 383 -5.70 -1.48 0.13
C ILE A 383 -6.16 -0.02 -0.10
N LEU A 384 -5.64 0.66 -1.12
CA LEU A 384 -6.08 2.03 -1.46
C LEU A 384 -7.52 2.07 -2.00
N SER A 385 -7.92 1.09 -2.81
CA SER A 385 -9.31 0.94 -3.25
C SER A 385 -10.24 0.65 -2.08
N SER A 386 -9.78 -0.12 -1.08
CA SER A 386 -10.53 -0.36 0.15
C SER A 386 -10.78 0.94 0.91
N ALA A 387 -9.74 1.73 1.17
CA ALA A 387 -9.87 3.07 1.75
C ALA A 387 -10.83 3.98 0.95
N ARG A 388 -10.73 3.96 -0.39
CA ARG A 388 -11.63 4.72 -1.27
C ARG A 388 -13.11 4.31 -1.12
N VAL A 389 -13.38 3.00 -1.07
CA VAL A 389 -14.73 2.43 -0.91
C VAL A 389 -15.26 2.68 0.50
N ALA A 390 -14.40 2.70 1.53
CA ALA A 390 -14.72 3.16 2.88
C ALA A 390 -14.85 4.70 3.02
N HIS A 391 -15.05 5.41 1.91
CA HIS A 391 -15.24 6.86 1.83
C HIS A 391 -14.14 7.70 2.49
N MET A 392 -12.95 7.13 2.69
CA MET A 392 -11.78 7.87 3.16
C MET A 392 -11.36 8.87 2.08
N ASN A 393 -10.96 10.07 2.51
CA ASN A 393 -10.48 11.13 1.65
C ASN A 393 -9.03 11.54 1.96
N MET A 394 -8.43 11.02 3.03
CA MET A 394 -7.03 11.18 3.36
C MET A 394 -6.44 9.89 3.95
N LEU A 395 -5.16 9.63 3.72
CA LEU A 395 -4.34 8.74 4.53
C LEU A 395 -3.12 9.49 5.04
N ARG A 396 -2.62 9.12 6.21
CA ARG A 396 -1.34 9.63 6.72
C ARG A 396 -0.25 8.58 6.54
N VAL A 397 0.76 8.88 5.72
CA VAL A 397 1.96 8.02 5.59
C VAL A 397 2.84 8.30 6.80
N TRP A 398 2.79 7.38 7.76
CA TRP A 398 3.35 7.55 9.10
C TRP A 398 4.88 7.50 9.14
N GLY A 399 5.49 8.39 9.94
CA GLY A 399 6.92 8.69 9.93
C GLY A 399 7.88 7.58 10.36
N GLY A 400 7.43 6.46 10.93
CA GLY A 400 8.35 5.35 11.24
C GLY A 400 8.50 4.35 10.08
N GLY A 401 7.72 4.50 9.01
CA GLY A 401 7.72 3.62 7.85
C GLY A 401 8.78 3.97 6.80
N VAL A 402 8.35 4.12 5.56
CA VAL A 402 9.18 4.55 4.42
C VAL A 402 8.46 5.63 3.61
N TYR A 403 9.21 6.49 2.91
CA TYR A 403 8.62 7.22 1.78
C TYR A 403 8.22 6.19 0.73
N GLU A 404 6.94 6.16 0.37
CA GLU A 404 6.38 5.03 -0.35
C GLU A 404 6.86 4.94 -1.81
N ASP A 405 6.53 3.83 -2.45
CA ASP A 405 6.80 3.63 -3.87
C ASP A 405 6.00 4.62 -4.76
N ASP A 406 6.53 5.04 -5.91
CA ASP A 406 5.83 5.97 -6.81
C ASP A 406 4.44 5.45 -7.21
N ARG A 407 4.27 4.13 -7.30
CA ARG A 407 2.97 3.46 -7.54
C ARG A 407 1.91 3.81 -6.48
N PHE A 408 2.30 3.98 -5.22
CA PHE A 408 1.39 4.36 -4.13
C PHE A 408 0.83 5.77 -4.35
N TYR A 409 1.70 6.76 -4.56
CA TYR A 409 1.28 8.15 -4.75
C TYR A 409 0.53 8.35 -6.08
N GLN A 410 0.89 7.59 -7.13
CA GLN A 410 0.14 7.57 -8.39
C GLN A 410 -1.28 7.04 -8.22
N LEU A 411 -1.49 5.98 -7.42
CA LEU A 411 -2.81 5.48 -7.09
C LEU A 411 -3.58 6.45 -6.17
N ALA A 412 -2.92 7.07 -5.19
CA ALA A 412 -3.54 8.10 -4.34
C ALA A 412 -4.04 9.30 -5.16
N ASP A 413 -3.22 9.78 -6.11
CA ASP A 413 -3.59 10.82 -7.08
C ASP A 413 -4.82 10.42 -7.92
N GLU A 414 -4.87 9.19 -8.44
CA GLU A 414 -6.00 8.68 -9.25
C GLU A 414 -7.29 8.49 -8.44
N MET A 415 -7.16 8.04 -7.20
CA MET A 415 -8.29 7.71 -6.33
C MET A 415 -8.87 8.91 -5.59
N GLY A 416 -8.19 10.07 -5.65
CA GLY A 416 -8.58 11.25 -4.87
C GLY A 416 -8.23 11.11 -3.38
N ILE A 417 -7.28 10.26 -3.02
CA ILE A 417 -6.86 10.10 -1.62
C ILE A 417 -5.80 11.15 -1.33
N MET A 418 -6.11 12.10 -0.43
CA MET A 418 -5.11 13.03 0.07
C MET A 418 -4.06 12.29 0.90
N ILE A 419 -2.83 12.77 0.90
CA ILE A 419 -1.75 12.23 1.74
C ILE A 419 -1.27 13.31 2.69
N TRP A 420 -1.32 13.01 3.98
CA TRP A 420 -0.48 13.64 4.99
C TRP A 420 0.85 12.89 4.97
N GLN A 421 1.94 13.56 4.62
CA GLN A 421 3.25 12.92 4.46
C GLN A 421 4.18 13.33 5.60
N ASP A 422 4.43 12.40 6.52
CA ASP A 422 5.50 12.56 7.50
C ASP A 422 6.87 12.41 6.80
N PHE A 423 7.91 13.05 7.34
CA PHE A 423 9.30 12.62 7.12
C PHE A 423 9.61 11.42 8.01
N MET A 424 10.61 10.62 7.63
CA MET A 424 10.82 9.29 8.22
C MET A 424 11.51 9.32 9.60
N PHE A 425 10.85 9.94 10.58
CA PHE A 425 11.22 10.05 12.00
C PHE A 425 9.99 9.77 12.87
N ALA A 426 10.10 8.91 13.88
CA ALA A 426 8.97 8.55 14.75
C ALA A 426 9.40 8.06 16.13
N CYS A 427 8.70 8.55 17.17
CA CYS A 427 8.81 8.15 18.58
C CYS A 427 10.26 7.93 19.04
N ALA A 428 11.13 8.88 18.73
CA ALA A 428 12.53 8.89 19.13
C ALA A 428 13.13 10.29 19.07
N LEU A 429 14.19 10.52 19.86
CA LEU A 429 15.10 11.64 19.66
C LEU A 429 16.20 11.22 18.66
N TYR A 430 16.79 12.19 17.96
CA TYR A 430 17.70 11.94 16.84
C TYR A 430 19.00 12.77 16.95
N PRO A 431 20.13 12.30 16.37
CA PRO A 431 21.38 13.05 16.36
C PRO A 431 21.32 14.38 15.59
N THR A 432 22.14 15.34 16.02
CA THR A 432 22.31 16.66 15.39
C THR A 432 23.75 16.93 14.97
N SER A 433 24.57 15.88 14.82
CA SER A 433 25.91 16.02 14.25
C SER A 433 25.83 16.54 12.81
N GLN A 434 26.81 17.35 12.39
CA GLN A 434 26.78 17.98 11.06
C GLN A 434 26.67 16.95 9.93
N ASN A 435 27.29 15.77 10.06
CA ASN A 435 27.20 14.71 9.07
C ASN A 435 25.77 14.15 8.97
N PHE A 436 25.10 13.95 10.11
CA PHE A 436 23.71 13.50 10.14
C PHE A 436 22.79 14.56 9.51
N LEU A 437 22.89 15.82 9.93
CA LEU A 437 22.06 16.92 9.39
C LEU A 437 22.28 17.15 7.89
N SER A 438 23.52 17.06 7.40
CA SER A 438 23.82 17.15 5.97
C SER A 438 23.20 15.99 5.18
N ASN A 439 23.20 14.78 5.73
CA ASN A 439 22.53 13.63 5.13
C ASN A 439 21.00 13.82 5.12
N ILE A 440 20.39 14.27 6.23
CA ILE A 440 18.95 14.61 6.26
C ILE A 440 18.60 15.69 5.23
N THR A 441 19.47 16.68 5.04
CA THR A 441 19.26 17.72 4.02
C THR A 441 19.16 17.11 2.61
N GLN A 442 20.00 16.12 2.30
CA GLN A 442 19.95 15.37 1.04
C GLN A 442 18.69 14.49 0.95
N GLU A 443 18.33 13.78 2.03
CA GLU A 443 17.10 12.98 2.15
C GLU A 443 15.85 13.81 1.83
N VAL A 444 15.67 14.93 2.56
CA VAL A 444 14.54 15.85 2.39
C VAL A 444 14.54 16.45 0.99
N HIS A 445 15.70 16.85 0.47
CA HIS A 445 15.81 17.41 -0.87
C HIS A 445 15.31 16.43 -1.94
N ASP A 446 15.84 15.21 -1.97
CA ASP A 446 15.51 14.23 -3.01
C ASP A 446 14.05 13.76 -2.91
N GLN A 447 13.54 13.56 -1.69
CA GLN A 447 12.14 13.19 -1.49
C GLN A 447 11.17 14.32 -1.89
N ILE A 448 11.46 15.58 -1.58
CA ILE A 448 10.63 16.71 -2.04
C ILE A 448 10.69 16.85 -3.57
N TRP A 449 11.87 16.68 -4.20
CA TRP A 449 11.98 16.71 -5.67
C TRP A 449 11.15 15.61 -6.34
N ARG A 450 11.21 14.38 -5.80
CA ARG A 450 10.40 13.24 -6.23
C ARG A 450 8.91 13.52 -6.06
N LEU A 451 8.49 13.91 -4.86
CA LEU A 451 7.09 13.80 -4.44
C LEU A 451 6.22 15.04 -4.64
N LYS A 452 6.76 16.26 -4.64
CA LYS A 452 5.92 17.50 -4.60
C LYS A 452 5.01 17.76 -5.81
N HIS A 453 5.15 16.98 -6.88
CA HIS A 453 4.27 17.07 -8.05
C HIS A 453 2.93 16.33 -7.85
N HIS A 454 2.85 15.41 -6.89
CA HIS A 454 1.65 14.64 -6.57
C HIS A 454 0.54 15.54 -6.00
N ALA A 455 -0.66 15.42 -6.56
CA ALA A 455 -1.82 16.18 -6.12
C ALA A 455 -2.35 15.68 -4.76
N SER A 456 -2.22 14.38 -4.51
CA SER A 456 -2.59 13.70 -3.26
C SER A 456 -1.91 14.31 -2.04
N ILE A 457 -0.59 14.50 -2.01
CA ILE A 457 0.12 15.03 -0.83
C ILE A 457 -0.35 16.45 -0.51
N VAL A 458 -1.08 16.66 0.59
CA VAL A 458 -1.62 17.98 0.98
C VAL A 458 -0.84 18.66 2.10
N THR A 459 -0.13 17.92 2.94
CA THR A 459 0.73 18.49 4.00
C THR A 459 2.00 17.68 4.15
N TRP A 460 3.07 18.37 4.57
CA TRP A 460 4.31 17.77 5.03
C TRP A 460 4.35 17.83 6.56
N ALA A 461 4.85 16.80 7.24
CA ALA A 461 5.01 16.78 8.70
C ALA A 461 6.40 16.30 9.12
N GLY A 462 7.06 16.98 10.04
CA GLY A 462 8.47 16.75 10.37
C GLY A 462 8.79 15.39 11.01
N ASN A 463 7.85 14.83 11.78
CA ASN A 463 7.97 13.54 12.47
C ASN A 463 6.60 13.07 13.02
N ASN A 464 6.57 11.82 13.50
CA ASN A 464 5.56 11.32 14.41
C ASN A 464 6.00 11.47 15.88
N GLU A 465 5.16 12.12 16.68
CA GLU A 465 5.16 12.20 18.15
C GLU A 465 6.40 12.76 18.86
N ASN A 466 7.46 13.17 18.16
CA ASN A 466 8.69 13.58 18.84
C ASN A 466 8.55 14.91 19.59
N GLU A 467 7.57 15.76 19.22
CA GLU A 467 7.21 16.93 20.04
C GLU A 467 6.56 16.49 21.36
N ALA A 468 5.57 15.60 21.29
CA ALA A 468 4.86 15.05 22.44
C ALA A 468 5.79 14.27 23.37
N ALA A 469 6.65 13.42 22.82
CA ALA A 469 7.60 12.60 23.56
C ALA A 469 8.60 13.44 24.38
N LEU A 470 9.03 14.58 23.83
CA LEU A 470 9.91 15.52 24.52
C LEU A 470 9.15 16.41 25.52
N ALA A 471 7.96 16.90 25.17
CA ALA A 471 7.16 17.76 26.04
C ALA A 471 6.59 17.03 27.27
N THR A 472 6.26 15.74 27.13
CA THR A 472 5.68 14.89 28.18
C THR A 472 6.67 13.88 28.76
N ASP A 473 7.97 14.06 28.45
CA ASP A 473 9.14 13.38 29.01
C ASP A 473 9.14 11.83 28.96
N TRP A 474 8.73 11.26 27.82
CA TRP A 474 8.66 9.80 27.59
C TRP A 474 9.98 9.05 27.88
N TYR A 475 11.10 9.75 27.79
CA TYR A 475 12.44 9.17 27.90
C TYR A 475 13.25 9.63 29.12
N ASN A 476 12.61 10.27 30.11
CA ASN A 476 13.27 10.79 31.33
C ASN A 476 14.45 11.72 30.98
N THR A 477 14.14 12.72 30.17
CA THR A 477 15.02 13.76 29.60
C THR A 477 14.91 15.12 30.29
N THR A 478 13.98 15.30 31.25
CA THR A 478 13.72 16.57 31.97
C THR A 478 14.99 17.30 32.41
N ASP A 479 15.94 16.61 33.05
CA ASP A 479 17.22 17.19 33.55
C ASP A 479 18.10 17.82 32.44
N HIS A 480 17.83 17.48 31.17
CA HIS A 480 18.55 17.92 29.98
C HIS A 480 17.60 18.47 28.90
N PHE A 481 16.38 18.88 29.26
CA PHE A 481 15.33 19.32 28.33
C PHE A 481 15.82 20.35 27.31
N ASP A 482 16.54 21.39 27.74
CA ASP A 482 17.07 22.45 26.86
C ASP A 482 18.00 21.91 25.76
N ARG A 483 18.75 20.83 26.03
CA ARG A 483 19.62 20.18 25.03
C ARG A 483 18.77 19.49 23.97
N TYR A 484 17.84 18.65 24.39
CA TYR A 484 17.00 17.89 23.46
C TYR A 484 15.98 18.78 22.72
N LYS A 485 15.48 19.86 23.34
CA LYS A 485 14.70 20.90 22.66
C LYS A 485 15.52 21.62 21.60
N LYS A 486 16.79 21.94 21.89
CA LYS A 486 17.70 22.48 20.87
C LYS A 486 17.94 21.48 19.73
N ASP A 487 18.12 20.20 20.04
CA ASP A 487 18.32 19.16 19.03
C ASP A 487 17.09 19.01 18.12
N TYR A 488 15.90 18.93 18.72
CA TYR A 488 14.62 18.90 18.05
C TYR A 488 14.45 20.10 17.09
N VAL A 489 14.71 21.33 17.56
CA VAL A 489 14.63 22.54 16.72
C VAL A 489 15.64 22.49 15.58
N THR A 490 16.88 22.10 15.86
CA THR A 490 17.96 22.02 14.85
C THR A 490 17.59 21.06 13.72
N LEU A 491 17.00 19.92 14.05
CA LEU A 491 16.59 18.91 13.07
C LEU A 491 15.29 19.30 12.34
N TYR A 492 14.18 19.51 13.06
CA TYR A 492 12.87 19.64 12.43
C TYR A 492 12.59 21.04 11.87
N VAL A 493 13.17 22.09 12.46
CA VAL A 493 12.95 23.49 12.06
C VAL A 493 14.09 24.00 11.18
N ASP A 494 15.31 24.00 11.70
CA ASP A 494 16.46 24.64 11.04
C ASP A 494 16.97 23.81 9.85
N THR A 495 16.77 22.49 9.87
CA THR A 495 17.16 21.58 8.77
C THR A 495 15.96 21.18 7.89
N ILE A 496 15.00 20.40 8.42
CA ILE A 496 13.91 19.82 7.62
C ILE A 496 12.95 20.92 7.11
N ARG A 497 12.30 21.69 7.99
CA ARG A 497 11.35 22.74 7.60
C ARG A 497 11.98 23.77 6.68
N ALA A 498 13.21 24.20 6.97
CA ALA A 498 13.95 25.13 6.11
C ALA A 498 14.15 24.57 4.69
N THR A 499 14.59 23.31 4.58
CA THR A 499 14.80 22.63 3.29
C THR A 499 13.48 22.46 2.53
N VAL A 500 12.40 22.04 3.19
CA VAL A 500 11.07 21.92 2.56
C VAL A 500 10.57 23.26 2.06
N THR A 501 10.59 24.30 2.90
CA THR A 501 10.07 25.64 2.57
C THR A 501 10.78 26.27 1.36
N ASN A 502 12.08 25.98 1.20
CA ASN A 502 12.86 26.43 0.04
C ASN A 502 12.50 25.68 -1.27
N LEU A 503 12.00 24.45 -1.18
CA LEU A 503 11.76 23.57 -2.33
C LEU A 503 10.28 23.49 -2.73
N ASP A 504 9.35 23.57 -1.77
CA ASP A 504 7.90 23.58 -1.94
C ASP A 504 7.22 24.49 -0.90
N ASN A 505 6.68 25.61 -1.39
CA ASN A 505 5.88 26.55 -0.61
C ASN A 505 4.38 26.48 -0.96
N SER A 506 3.95 25.48 -1.73
CA SER A 506 2.56 25.30 -2.19
C SER A 506 1.68 24.49 -1.23
N ARG A 507 2.24 24.05 -0.11
CA ARG A 507 1.63 23.21 0.92
C ARG A 507 2.02 23.69 2.33
N PRO A 508 1.17 23.47 3.35
CA PRO A 508 1.55 23.61 4.75
C PRO A 508 2.66 22.62 5.17
N PHE A 509 3.39 23.00 6.21
CA PHE A 509 4.35 22.15 6.92
C PHE A 509 4.01 22.16 8.42
N LEU A 510 3.98 20.98 9.03
CA LEU A 510 3.82 20.76 10.47
C LEU A 510 5.13 20.25 11.06
N THR A 511 5.49 20.65 12.28
CA THR A 511 6.74 20.19 12.92
C THR A 511 6.66 18.76 13.46
N SER A 512 5.48 18.33 13.91
CA SER A 512 5.18 17.01 14.50
C SER A 512 3.72 16.64 14.22
N SER A 513 3.32 15.45 14.64
CA SER A 513 1.95 14.93 14.77
C SER A 513 1.93 14.08 16.05
N PRO A 514 1.23 14.46 17.14
CA PRO A 514 0.41 15.65 17.28
C PRO A 514 1.28 16.92 17.42
N THR A 515 0.68 18.07 17.12
CA THR A 515 1.29 19.38 17.33
C THR A 515 0.21 20.46 17.51
N ASN A 516 0.49 21.52 18.29
CA ASN A 516 -0.39 22.70 18.33
C ASN A 516 -0.16 23.65 17.14
N ALA A 517 0.69 23.26 16.17
CA ALA A 517 0.96 23.93 14.91
C ALA A 517 1.42 25.41 15.06
N LYS A 518 0.54 26.40 14.83
CA LYS A 518 0.90 27.82 15.05
C LYS A 518 1.25 28.10 16.51
N GLU A 519 0.52 27.54 17.47
CA GLU A 519 0.82 27.79 18.89
C GLU A 519 2.14 27.12 19.28
N THR A 520 2.41 25.91 18.78
CA THR A 520 3.74 25.26 18.89
C THR A 520 4.85 26.19 18.40
N GLN A 521 4.67 26.89 17.27
CA GLN A 521 5.65 27.87 16.79
C GLN A 521 5.85 29.03 17.78
N GLU A 522 4.77 29.63 18.31
CA GLU A 522 4.84 30.73 19.30
C GLU A 522 5.47 30.27 20.64
N GLU A 523 5.30 29.01 21.04
CA GLU A 523 5.93 28.38 22.21
C GLU A 523 7.40 27.93 21.97
N GLY A 524 7.97 28.27 20.81
CA GLY A 524 9.34 27.92 20.46
C GLY A 524 9.51 26.45 20.05
N TRP A 525 8.59 25.96 19.22
CA TRP A 525 8.61 24.68 18.50
C TRP A 525 8.45 23.38 19.30
N VAL A 526 8.33 23.49 20.63
CA VAL A 526 7.90 22.40 21.51
C VAL A 526 6.89 23.01 22.46
N ALA A 527 5.60 22.75 22.21
CA ALA A 527 4.51 23.26 23.04
C ALA A 527 4.54 22.67 24.46
N LYS A 528 3.94 23.36 25.42
CA LYS A 528 3.79 22.85 26.80
C LYS A 528 2.85 21.65 26.90
N ASP A 529 1.85 21.61 26.03
CA ASP A 529 0.88 20.53 25.92
C ASP A 529 0.55 20.27 24.44
N PRO A 530 1.31 19.42 23.74
CA PRO A 530 1.03 19.02 22.36
C PRO A 530 -0.25 18.17 22.20
N TYR A 531 -0.93 17.78 23.28
CA TYR A 531 -2.22 17.08 23.27
C TYR A 531 -3.40 18.03 23.50
N SER A 532 -3.17 19.35 23.43
CA SER A 532 -4.18 20.36 23.69
C SER A 532 -5.34 20.30 22.69
N LYS A 533 -6.53 19.96 23.20
CA LYS A 533 -7.80 19.88 22.45
C LYS A 533 -8.21 21.20 21.75
N ASN A 534 -7.56 22.31 22.09
CA ASN A 534 -7.90 23.67 21.67
C ASN A 534 -7.17 24.14 20.40
N TYR A 535 -6.12 23.44 19.97
CA TYR A 535 -5.29 23.76 18.82
C TYR A 535 -5.05 22.49 17.99
N GLY A 536 -4.42 22.63 16.83
CA GLY A 536 -3.63 21.54 16.27
C GLY A 536 -4.37 20.23 15.97
N ASP A 537 -3.66 19.14 16.15
CA ASP A 537 -4.14 17.77 16.03
C ASP A 537 -3.75 16.96 17.28
N VAL A 538 -4.47 15.87 17.55
CA VAL A 538 -4.33 15.06 18.77
C VAL A 538 -4.28 13.58 18.43
N HIS A 539 -3.39 12.86 19.10
CA HIS A 539 -3.39 11.39 19.18
C HIS A 539 -4.07 10.97 20.49
N TYR A 540 -5.02 10.02 20.44
CA TYR A 540 -5.74 9.57 21.65
C TYR A 540 -5.88 8.05 21.74
N TYR A 541 -5.39 7.48 22.84
CA TYR A 541 -5.49 6.05 23.13
C TYR A 541 -5.93 5.84 24.58
N ASN A 542 -6.98 5.05 24.79
CA ASN A 542 -7.45 4.68 26.11
C ASN A 542 -8.02 3.26 26.09
N TYR A 543 -7.36 2.36 26.82
CA TYR A 543 -7.70 0.93 26.86
C TYR A 543 -8.41 0.52 28.16
N ASN A 544 -8.55 1.45 29.12
CA ASN A 544 -9.01 1.17 30.48
C ASN A 544 -10.47 1.56 30.71
N ASP A 545 -10.90 2.69 30.15
CA ASP A 545 -12.30 3.14 30.21
C ASP A 545 -13.15 2.44 29.14
N ASP A 546 -14.47 2.45 29.33
CA ASP A 546 -15.43 1.95 28.35
C ASP A 546 -15.38 2.77 27.04
N CYS A 547 -15.04 2.12 25.92
CA CYS A 547 -15.00 2.76 24.60
C CYS A 547 -16.39 3.09 24.01
N LEU A 548 -17.47 2.51 24.55
CA LEU A 548 -18.83 2.88 24.15
C LEU A 548 -19.36 4.08 24.96
N ASP A 549 -18.66 4.47 26.03
CA ASP A 549 -18.87 5.74 26.72
C ASP A 549 -18.15 6.88 25.99
N TRP A 550 -18.88 7.53 25.09
CA TRP A 550 -18.39 8.66 24.31
C TRP A 550 -17.89 9.84 25.14
N THR A 551 -18.24 9.95 26.43
CA THR A 551 -17.79 11.05 27.30
C THR A 551 -16.28 11.01 27.57
N LYS A 552 -15.66 9.85 27.34
CA LYS A 552 -14.22 9.64 27.50
C LYS A 552 -13.41 10.30 26.38
N TYR A 553 -13.99 10.52 25.21
CA TYR A 553 -13.26 11.02 24.04
C TYR A 553 -13.00 12.54 24.09
N PRO A 554 -11.80 13.00 23.66
CA PRO A 554 -11.47 14.42 23.64
C PRO A 554 -12.14 15.14 22.47
N LYS A 555 -12.92 16.21 22.72
CA LYS A 555 -13.37 17.14 21.64
C LYS A 555 -12.20 17.97 21.09
N THR A 556 -11.33 17.32 20.31
CA THR A 556 -10.18 17.94 19.62
C THR A 556 -10.60 18.71 18.36
N ARG A 557 -9.73 19.57 17.83
CA ARG A 557 -9.86 20.16 16.48
C ARG A 557 -9.68 19.10 15.39
N PHE A 558 -8.81 18.14 15.61
CA PHE A 558 -8.48 17.10 14.64
C PHE A 558 -7.92 15.89 15.39
N ALA A 559 -8.46 14.69 15.12
CA ALA A 559 -7.92 13.44 15.63
C ALA A 559 -7.06 12.81 14.52
N SER A 560 -5.75 12.84 14.66
CA SER A 560 -4.77 12.35 13.66
C SER A 560 -4.32 10.91 13.94
N GLU A 561 -4.46 10.45 15.19
CA GLU A 561 -4.43 9.04 15.57
C GLU A 561 -5.43 8.76 16.69
N TYR A 562 -6.04 7.57 16.64
CA TYR A 562 -6.78 6.97 17.74
C TYR A 562 -7.08 5.51 17.42
N GLY A 563 -7.19 4.62 18.41
CA GLY A 563 -7.57 3.25 18.12
C GLY A 563 -7.57 2.24 19.26
N PHE A 564 -8.05 1.04 18.90
CA PHE A 564 -8.14 -0.16 19.72
C PHE A 564 -7.62 -1.37 18.92
N GLN A 565 -6.97 -2.32 19.59
CA GLN A 565 -6.36 -3.49 18.95
C GLN A 565 -7.42 -4.58 18.64
N SER A 566 -7.19 -5.38 17.60
CA SER A 566 -7.88 -6.65 17.38
C SER A 566 -6.94 -7.72 16.81
N TRP A 567 -7.33 -9.00 16.95
CA TRP A 567 -6.71 -10.06 16.16
C TRP A 567 -7.20 -10.03 14.69
N PRO A 568 -6.35 -10.43 13.72
CA PRO A 568 -6.78 -10.72 12.36
C PRO A 568 -7.51 -12.07 12.30
N SER A 569 -8.20 -12.35 11.22
CA SER A 569 -8.98 -13.58 11.01
C SER A 569 -8.10 -14.83 11.14
N PHE A 570 -8.71 -15.91 11.61
CA PHE A 570 -8.03 -17.19 11.78
C PHE A 570 -7.39 -17.69 10.48
N GLU A 571 -8.03 -17.45 9.32
CA GLU A 571 -7.46 -17.75 8.00
C GLU A 571 -6.10 -17.07 7.77
N SER A 572 -5.96 -15.80 8.17
CA SER A 572 -4.68 -15.07 8.04
C SER A 572 -3.59 -15.65 8.94
N LEU A 573 -3.95 -16.29 10.06
CA LEU A 573 -2.99 -16.91 11.01
C LEU A 573 -2.53 -18.31 10.56
N LEU A 574 -3.34 -19.04 9.78
CA LEU A 574 -3.04 -20.42 9.35
C LEU A 574 -1.67 -20.61 8.67
N PRO A 575 -1.19 -19.73 7.77
CA PRO A 575 0.10 -19.95 7.08
C PRO A 575 1.35 -19.74 7.97
N VAL A 576 1.17 -19.36 9.24
CA VAL A 576 2.24 -18.90 10.13
C VAL A 576 2.17 -19.49 11.54
N SER A 577 1.23 -20.40 11.80
CA SER A 577 0.96 -21.02 13.12
C SER A 577 0.60 -22.51 12.99
N GLU A 578 0.69 -23.23 14.11
CA GLU A 578 0.37 -24.64 14.27
C GLU A 578 -0.80 -24.83 15.26
N PRO A 579 -1.49 -26.00 15.29
CA PRO A 579 -2.64 -26.22 16.18
C PRO A 579 -2.41 -25.96 17.68
N ARG A 580 -1.15 -26.06 18.14
CA ARG A 580 -0.74 -25.76 19.53
C ARG A 580 -0.68 -24.27 19.86
N ASP A 581 -0.65 -23.41 18.84
CA ASP A 581 -0.57 -21.95 18.98
C ASP A 581 -1.97 -21.32 19.09
N TRP A 582 -3.04 -22.08 18.86
CA TRP A 582 -4.42 -21.58 18.72
C TRP A 582 -5.14 -21.43 20.06
N THR A 583 -4.51 -20.74 21.01
CA THR A 583 -5.11 -20.21 22.26
C THR A 583 -4.54 -18.82 22.54
N LEU A 584 -5.29 -17.93 23.21
CA LEU A 584 -4.85 -16.55 23.49
C LEU A 584 -3.67 -16.42 24.48
N ASP A 585 -3.37 -17.49 25.20
CA ASP A 585 -2.34 -17.59 26.23
C ASP A 585 -1.11 -18.40 25.79
N SER A 586 -1.08 -18.89 24.54
CA SER A 586 0.05 -19.64 24.00
C SER A 586 1.33 -18.79 23.88
N ASP A 587 2.50 -19.42 23.98
CA ASP A 587 3.79 -18.76 23.76
C ASP A 587 3.83 -18.02 22.42
N TRP A 588 3.22 -18.59 21.37
CA TRP A 588 3.15 -17.99 20.04
C TRP A 588 2.24 -16.75 19.99
N THR A 589 1.06 -16.79 20.61
CA THR A 589 0.18 -15.60 20.63
C THR A 589 0.73 -14.47 21.50
N ASN A 590 1.47 -14.81 22.56
CA ASN A 590 2.19 -13.82 23.37
C ASN A 590 3.37 -13.23 22.59
N HIS A 591 4.14 -14.05 21.86
CA HIS A 591 5.22 -13.59 20.97
C HIS A 591 4.74 -12.69 19.82
N ARG A 592 3.54 -12.94 19.26
CA ARG A 592 2.94 -12.06 18.25
C ARG A 592 2.37 -10.76 18.81
N GLN A 593 2.08 -10.72 20.10
CA GLN A 593 1.51 -9.56 20.75
C GLN A 593 2.63 -8.58 21.12
N HIS A 594 2.87 -7.60 20.25
CA HIS A 594 3.94 -6.60 20.44
C HIS A 594 3.50 -5.39 21.29
N HIS A 595 2.21 -5.26 21.64
CA HIS A 595 1.72 -4.23 22.56
C HIS A 595 1.68 -4.74 24.01
N GLY A 596 2.24 -3.97 24.93
CA GLY A 596 2.26 -4.30 26.35
C GLY A 596 0.85 -4.49 26.92
N ASN A 597 0.56 -5.70 27.41
CA ASN A 597 -0.76 -6.13 27.89
C ASN A 597 -1.89 -6.15 26.84
N GLY A 598 -1.61 -6.09 25.53
CA GLY A 598 -2.64 -5.98 24.49
C GLY A 598 -3.74 -7.06 24.54
N ASN A 599 -3.38 -8.33 24.76
CA ASN A 599 -4.36 -9.43 24.93
C ASN A 599 -5.26 -9.23 26.17
N MET A 600 -4.73 -8.67 27.25
CA MET A 600 -5.48 -8.35 28.46
C MET A 600 -6.42 -7.15 28.24
N GLN A 601 -5.93 -6.09 27.58
CA GLN A 601 -6.72 -4.91 27.23
C GLN A 601 -7.90 -5.26 26.31
N MET A 602 -7.64 -5.99 25.22
CA MET A 602 -8.69 -6.47 24.31
C MET A 602 -9.76 -7.29 25.04
N THR A 603 -9.35 -8.27 25.87
CA THR A 603 -10.31 -9.09 26.61
C THR A 603 -11.02 -8.35 27.73
N ASN A 604 -10.44 -7.29 28.31
CA ASN A 604 -11.10 -6.44 29.28
C ASN A 604 -12.17 -5.53 28.62
N GLN A 605 -11.89 -4.94 27.46
CA GLN A 605 -12.90 -4.20 26.69
C GLN A 605 -14.07 -5.11 26.28
N ILE A 606 -13.79 -6.32 25.80
CA ILE A 606 -14.84 -7.31 25.49
C ILE A 606 -15.72 -7.57 26.72
N LYS A 607 -15.13 -7.82 27.90
CA LYS A 607 -15.87 -8.11 29.15
C LYS A 607 -16.79 -6.98 29.62
N MET A 608 -16.59 -5.73 29.19
CA MET A 608 -17.49 -4.63 29.55
C MET A 608 -18.88 -4.86 28.96
N HIS A 609 -18.96 -5.31 27.70
CA HIS A 609 -20.22 -5.44 26.95
C HIS A 609 -20.63 -6.85 26.56
N PHE A 610 -19.71 -7.81 26.58
CA PHE A 610 -19.87 -9.19 26.12
C PHE A 610 -19.36 -10.16 27.20
N ASP A 611 -19.80 -11.42 27.13
CA ASP A 611 -19.12 -12.51 27.82
C ASP A 611 -18.00 -13.08 26.92
N LEU A 612 -16.93 -13.61 27.52
CA LEU A 612 -15.91 -14.32 26.73
C LEU A 612 -16.44 -15.68 26.26
N PRO A 613 -16.02 -16.20 25.08
CA PRO A 613 -16.44 -17.51 24.60
C PRO A 613 -15.87 -18.61 25.50
N THR A 614 -16.73 -19.51 25.97
CA THR A 614 -16.35 -20.65 26.83
C THR A 614 -16.85 -21.99 26.28
N VAL A 615 -17.42 -21.98 25.07
CA VAL A 615 -18.10 -23.12 24.46
C VAL A 615 -17.27 -23.67 23.29
N GLY A 616 -17.13 -24.99 23.23
CA GLY A 616 -16.36 -25.69 22.18
C GLY A 616 -14.95 -26.10 22.63
N ASN A 617 -14.14 -26.55 21.67
CA ASN A 617 -12.73 -26.86 21.91
C ASN A 617 -11.85 -25.59 21.88
N SER A 618 -10.58 -25.71 22.26
CA SER A 618 -9.62 -24.59 22.31
C SER A 618 -9.57 -23.79 21.00
N THR A 619 -9.47 -24.46 19.85
CA THR A 619 -9.46 -23.82 18.53
C THR A 619 -10.75 -23.06 18.23
N GLN A 620 -11.90 -23.58 18.63
CA GLN A 620 -13.18 -22.92 18.44
C GLN A 620 -13.29 -21.67 19.32
N ILE A 621 -12.94 -21.79 20.61
CA ILE A 621 -12.88 -20.66 21.56
C ILE A 621 -11.93 -19.57 21.04
N PHE A 622 -10.78 -19.93 20.47
CA PHE A 622 -9.85 -18.98 19.86
C PHE A 622 -10.46 -18.26 18.65
N LYS A 623 -11.10 -18.99 17.71
CA LYS A 623 -11.81 -18.39 16.56
C LYS A 623 -12.94 -17.45 16.98
N ASP A 624 -13.69 -17.82 18.02
CA ASP A 624 -14.81 -17.03 18.54
C ASP A 624 -14.31 -15.79 19.28
N THR A 625 -13.16 -15.90 19.96
CA THR A 625 -12.54 -14.74 20.60
C THR A 625 -11.92 -13.79 19.58
N ILE A 626 -11.29 -14.29 18.50
CA ILE A 626 -10.86 -13.45 17.37
C ILE A 626 -12.04 -12.64 16.83
N TYR A 627 -13.17 -13.30 16.56
CA TYR A 627 -14.40 -12.65 16.12
C TYR A 627 -14.85 -11.53 17.08
N LEU A 628 -14.90 -11.80 18.40
CA LEU A 628 -15.23 -10.75 19.38
C LEU A 628 -14.21 -9.62 19.44
N THR A 629 -12.91 -9.87 19.26
CA THR A 629 -11.92 -8.77 19.22
C THR A 629 -12.17 -7.84 18.03
N GLN A 630 -12.55 -8.38 16.87
CA GLN A 630 -12.87 -7.56 15.69
C GLN A 630 -14.20 -6.80 15.86
N ILE A 631 -15.23 -7.44 16.42
CA ILE A 631 -16.51 -6.76 16.70
C ILE A 631 -16.33 -5.66 17.74
N MET A 632 -15.62 -5.92 18.84
CA MET A 632 -15.35 -4.92 19.88
C MET A 632 -14.54 -3.74 19.31
N GLN A 633 -13.50 -4.01 18.52
CA GLN A 633 -12.75 -2.98 17.79
C GLN A 633 -13.67 -2.15 16.90
N ALA A 634 -14.49 -2.78 16.05
CA ALA A 634 -15.39 -2.08 15.14
C ALA A 634 -16.38 -1.16 15.88
N LEU A 635 -16.87 -1.59 17.05
CA LEU A 635 -17.77 -0.80 17.90
C LEU A 635 -17.06 0.38 18.57
N CYS A 636 -15.86 0.19 19.13
CA CYS A 636 -15.08 1.28 19.71
C CYS A 636 -14.78 2.38 18.69
N TYR A 637 -14.29 2.02 17.49
CA TYR A 637 -14.00 3.02 16.45
C TYR A 637 -15.27 3.66 15.91
N LYS A 638 -16.39 2.95 15.84
CA LYS A 638 -17.69 3.54 15.50
C LYS A 638 -18.06 4.62 16.53
N SER A 639 -18.04 4.28 17.82
CA SER A 639 -18.31 5.20 18.93
C SER A 639 -17.45 6.48 18.83
N GLU A 640 -16.14 6.30 18.74
CA GLU A 640 -15.16 7.40 18.69
C GLU A 640 -15.25 8.24 17.41
N THR A 641 -15.34 7.59 16.24
CA THR A 641 -15.37 8.29 14.96
C THR A 641 -16.70 9.04 14.76
N GLU A 642 -17.82 8.45 15.17
CA GLU A 642 -19.11 9.13 15.15
C GLU A 642 -19.13 10.32 16.13
N PHE A 643 -18.52 10.20 17.31
CA PHE A 643 -18.29 11.31 18.22
C PHE A 643 -17.50 12.45 17.56
N TYR A 644 -16.38 12.17 16.89
CA TYR A 644 -15.62 13.19 16.15
C TYR A 644 -16.43 13.81 15.00
N ARG A 645 -17.20 13.01 14.24
CA ARG A 645 -18.04 13.53 13.16
C ARG A 645 -19.17 14.42 13.67
N ARG A 646 -19.86 14.09 14.76
CA ARG A 646 -20.90 14.98 15.32
C ARG A 646 -20.31 16.25 15.94
N SER A 647 -19.10 16.16 16.51
CA SER A 647 -18.35 17.29 17.11
C SER A 647 -17.91 18.38 16.11
N ARG A 648 -18.21 18.22 14.81
CA ARG A 648 -17.81 19.13 13.74
C ARG A 648 -18.32 20.56 13.87
N ASN A 649 -19.54 20.75 14.35
CA ASN A 649 -20.20 22.06 14.36
C ASN A 649 -20.50 22.61 15.76
N GLU A 650 -20.41 21.77 16.79
CA GLU A 650 -20.64 22.18 18.17
C GLU A 650 -19.37 22.74 18.82
N ILE A 651 -19.58 23.67 19.75
CA ILE A 651 -18.63 24.06 20.77
C ILE A 651 -19.33 23.84 22.12
N VAL A 652 -18.75 22.97 22.95
CA VAL A 652 -19.26 22.61 24.28
C VAL A 652 -18.12 22.81 25.26
N ASP A 653 -18.35 23.54 26.35
CA ASP A 653 -17.34 23.88 27.37
C ASP A 653 -16.01 24.44 26.80
N GLY A 654 -16.12 25.20 25.71
CA GLY A 654 -15.00 25.84 25.04
C GLY A 654 -14.20 24.95 24.08
N VAL A 655 -14.58 23.68 23.88
CA VAL A 655 -13.92 22.72 22.97
C VAL A 655 -14.87 22.18 21.89
N GLY A 656 -14.34 21.64 20.79
CA GLY A 656 -15.11 21.16 19.63
C GLY A 656 -14.62 21.72 18.30
N HIS A 657 -15.51 21.80 17.30
CA HIS A 657 -15.20 22.09 15.90
C HIS A 657 -14.20 21.07 15.30
N THR A 658 -14.45 19.79 15.55
CA THR A 658 -13.61 18.69 15.05
C THR A 658 -13.72 18.55 13.53
N MET A 659 -12.61 18.65 12.80
CA MET A 659 -12.60 18.70 11.34
C MET A 659 -11.78 17.60 10.68
N GLY A 660 -11.32 16.62 11.46
CA GLY A 660 -10.71 15.41 10.94
C GLY A 660 -10.70 14.26 11.91
N ALA A 661 -10.78 13.05 11.36
CA ALA A 661 -10.65 11.78 12.06
C ALA A 661 -9.85 10.80 11.18
N LEU A 662 -8.58 10.60 11.54
CA LEU A 662 -7.66 9.62 10.97
C LEU A 662 -7.36 8.57 12.05
N TYR A 663 -7.94 7.38 11.94
CA TYR A 663 -7.72 6.35 12.94
C TYR A 663 -6.35 5.66 12.76
N TRP A 664 -5.79 5.17 13.86
CA TRP A 664 -4.68 4.23 13.86
C TRP A 664 -5.28 2.82 13.79
N GLN A 665 -4.95 1.94 12.85
CA GLN A 665 -4.21 2.14 11.59
C GLN A 665 -4.97 1.47 10.43
N LEU A 666 -4.60 1.74 9.18
CA LEU A 666 -5.27 1.15 8.03
C LEU A 666 -4.94 -0.34 7.88
N ASN A 667 -3.65 -0.66 7.78
CA ASN A 667 -3.14 -1.93 7.26
C ASN A 667 -2.09 -2.60 8.15
N ASP A 668 -1.72 -3.84 7.82
CA ASP A 668 -0.70 -4.61 8.54
C ASP A 668 0.56 -4.90 7.72
N ILE A 669 1.70 -4.93 8.42
CA ILE A 669 3.00 -5.36 7.89
C ILE A 669 3.19 -6.89 7.90
N TRP A 670 2.52 -7.60 8.83
CA TRP A 670 2.60 -9.05 9.07
C TRP A 670 1.37 -9.56 9.85
N GLN A 671 1.29 -10.86 10.11
CA GLN A 671 0.24 -11.50 10.90
C GLN A 671 0.48 -11.33 12.41
N ALA A 672 -0.22 -10.39 13.04
CA ALA A 672 -0.22 -10.15 14.49
C ALA A 672 -1.52 -9.44 14.92
N PRO A 673 -1.87 -9.40 16.22
CA PRO A 673 -2.88 -8.48 16.72
C PRO A 673 -2.43 -7.02 16.56
N THR A 674 -3.28 -6.18 15.97
CA THR A 674 -2.95 -4.79 15.63
C THR A 674 -4.21 -3.91 15.62
N TRP A 675 -4.01 -2.60 15.54
CA TRP A 675 -5.05 -1.61 15.31
C TRP A 675 -5.56 -1.55 13.86
N SER A 676 -5.12 -2.46 12.97
CA SER A 676 -5.48 -2.40 11.56
C SER A 676 -6.98 -2.65 11.32
N SER A 677 -7.51 -2.09 10.24
CA SER A 677 -8.82 -2.47 9.69
C SER A 677 -8.68 -3.47 8.52
N THR A 678 -7.53 -3.50 7.84
CA THR A 678 -7.20 -4.51 6.83
C THR A 678 -6.00 -5.34 7.27
N GLU A 679 -6.20 -6.65 7.32
CA GLU A 679 -5.21 -7.67 7.69
C GLU A 679 -4.05 -7.73 6.69
N TYR A 680 -2.95 -8.38 7.07
CA TYR A 680 -1.85 -8.65 6.15
C TYR A 680 -2.35 -9.40 4.90
N GLY A 681 -2.05 -8.88 3.71
CA GLY A 681 -2.61 -9.37 2.43
C GLY A 681 -3.90 -8.66 1.97
N GLY A 682 -4.46 -7.76 2.80
CA GLY A 682 -5.53 -6.81 2.47
C GLY A 682 -6.96 -7.26 2.80
N LYS A 683 -7.15 -8.37 3.53
CA LYS A 683 -8.48 -8.86 3.94
C LYS A 683 -9.12 -7.91 4.95
N TRP A 684 -10.42 -7.64 4.83
CA TRP A 684 -11.11 -6.69 5.71
C TRP A 684 -11.47 -7.34 7.05
N LYS A 685 -11.03 -6.72 8.16
CA LYS A 685 -11.59 -6.95 9.50
C LYS A 685 -12.98 -6.32 9.61
N ALA A 686 -13.74 -6.66 10.65
CA ALA A 686 -15.04 -6.03 10.95
C ALA A 686 -14.98 -4.49 10.96
N LEU A 687 -13.89 -3.91 11.48
CA LEU A 687 -13.65 -2.46 11.48
C LEU A 687 -13.79 -1.82 10.09
N HIS A 688 -13.30 -2.46 9.02
CA HIS A 688 -13.36 -1.84 7.69
C HIS A 688 -14.79 -1.79 7.13
N TYR A 689 -15.62 -2.79 7.44
CA TYR A 689 -17.06 -2.77 7.11
C TYR A 689 -17.84 -1.74 7.93
N TYR A 690 -17.37 -1.39 9.13
CA TYR A 690 -17.95 -0.30 9.92
C TYR A 690 -17.48 1.06 9.40
N ALA A 691 -16.25 1.16 8.90
CA ALA A 691 -15.71 2.38 8.30
C ALA A 691 -16.51 2.86 7.08
N THR A 692 -16.99 1.96 6.21
CA THR A 692 -17.89 2.34 5.10
C THR A 692 -19.15 3.06 5.60
N LYS A 693 -19.63 2.75 6.81
CA LYS A 693 -20.86 3.31 7.41
C LYS A 693 -20.59 4.60 8.17
N PHE A 694 -19.62 4.61 9.08
CA PHE A 694 -19.32 5.82 9.87
C PHE A 694 -18.62 6.91 9.05
N PHE A 695 -17.95 6.59 7.94
CA PHE A 695 -17.43 7.58 6.99
C PHE A 695 -18.35 7.86 5.78
N ALA A 696 -19.56 7.28 5.71
CA ALA A 696 -20.51 7.55 4.63
C ALA A 696 -20.74 9.07 4.41
N PRO A 697 -20.95 9.54 3.16
CA PRO A 697 -21.11 10.97 2.85
C PRO A 697 -22.22 11.65 3.66
N VAL A 698 -23.29 10.92 3.96
CA VAL A 698 -24.27 11.24 5.01
C VAL A 698 -24.39 10.01 5.90
N THR A 699 -24.30 10.18 7.22
CA THR A 699 -24.46 9.07 8.18
C THR A 699 -25.33 9.47 9.36
N LEU A 700 -26.01 8.49 9.96
CA LEU A 700 -26.85 8.65 11.14
C LEU A 700 -26.11 8.14 12.38
N ILE A 701 -26.04 8.98 13.39
CA ILE A 701 -25.29 8.76 14.63
C ILE A 701 -26.30 8.71 15.76
N ALA A 702 -26.49 7.53 16.37
CA ALA A 702 -27.42 7.32 17.47
C ALA A 702 -26.63 6.88 18.70
N TYR A 703 -26.74 7.65 19.79
CA TYR A 703 -26.04 7.41 21.05
C TYR A 703 -26.93 7.73 22.25
N ASP A 704 -26.57 7.21 23.42
CA ASP A 704 -27.25 7.52 24.69
C ASP A 704 -26.56 8.69 25.38
N ASP A 705 -27.35 9.62 25.90
CA ASP A 705 -26.91 10.77 26.69
C ASP A 705 -27.81 10.84 27.94
N ASP A 706 -27.34 10.25 29.05
CA ASP A 706 -28.08 10.11 30.31
C ASP A 706 -29.54 9.62 30.11
N THR A 707 -29.70 8.45 29.49
CA THR A 707 -30.99 7.82 29.12
C THR A 707 -31.81 8.52 28.03
N GLN A 708 -31.25 9.53 27.36
CA GLN A 708 -31.82 10.15 26.16
C GLN A 708 -31.19 9.57 24.88
N LEU A 709 -32.03 8.98 24.02
CA LEU A 709 -31.62 8.66 22.66
C LEU A 709 -31.42 9.96 21.90
N THR A 710 -30.17 10.28 21.61
CA THR A 710 -29.82 11.43 20.77
C THR A 710 -29.41 10.95 19.38
N VAL A 711 -30.07 11.48 18.35
CA VAL A 711 -29.79 11.16 16.95
C VAL A 711 -29.26 12.38 16.24
N TYR A 712 -28.05 12.27 15.71
CA TYR A 712 -27.43 13.24 14.80
C TYR A 712 -27.41 12.72 13.36
N SER A 713 -27.38 13.62 12.40
CA SER A 713 -26.81 13.37 11.07
C SER A 713 -25.45 14.06 10.96
N ALA A 714 -24.48 13.44 10.29
CA ALA A 714 -23.25 14.10 9.83
C ALA A 714 -23.19 14.06 8.30
N SER A 715 -23.06 15.23 7.67
CA SER A 715 -23.20 15.45 6.24
C SER A 715 -21.96 16.10 5.63
N ASP A 716 -21.44 15.51 4.55
CA ASP A 716 -20.32 16.01 3.74
C ASP A 716 -20.75 16.45 2.33
N VAL A 717 -22.05 16.37 2.02
CA VAL A 717 -22.61 16.70 0.70
C VAL A 717 -22.86 18.20 0.56
N ASP A 718 -22.81 18.70 -0.68
CA ASP A 718 -23.02 20.13 -0.99
C ASP A 718 -24.49 20.57 -1.06
N VAL A 719 -25.42 19.62 -1.15
CA VAL A 719 -26.86 19.88 -1.19
C VAL A 719 -27.50 19.18 -0.01
N GLY A 720 -28.22 19.94 0.82
CA GLY A 720 -28.96 19.40 1.95
C GLY A 720 -30.14 18.53 1.52
N MET A 721 -30.58 17.66 2.42
CA MET A 721 -31.63 16.67 2.18
C MET A 721 -32.80 16.91 3.13
N ASN A 722 -34.02 16.72 2.63
CA ASN A 722 -35.23 16.65 3.47
C ASN A 722 -35.71 15.20 3.48
N GLY A 723 -36.19 14.72 4.61
CA GLY A 723 -36.72 13.36 4.71
C GLY A 723 -37.57 13.15 5.96
N THR A 724 -37.95 11.90 6.21
CA THR A 724 -38.63 11.51 7.45
C THR A 724 -37.76 10.51 8.21
N LEU A 725 -37.27 10.90 9.38
CA LEU A 725 -36.58 10.02 10.31
C LEU A 725 -37.57 8.96 10.81
N LEU A 726 -37.18 7.69 10.68
CA LEU A 726 -37.90 6.53 11.16
C LEU A 726 -37.14 5.94 12.35
N ILE A 727 -37.83 5.73 13.46
CA ILE A 727 -37.29 5.05 14.64
C ILE A 727 -38.17 3.81 14.84
N SER A 728 -37.67 2.66 14.41
CA SER A 728 -38.40 1.40 14.48
C SER A 728 -37.97 0.64 15.71
N VAL A 729 -38.90 0.41 16.64
CA VAL A 729 -38.71 -0.44 17.81
C VAL A 729 -38.88 -1.89 17.37
N ARG A 730 -37.86 -2.71 17.58
CA ARG A 730 -37.79 -4.10 17.12
C ARG A 730 -37.60 -5.06 18.27
N SER A 731 -38.09 -6.27 18.11
CA SER A 731 -37.83 -7.40 19.03
C SER A 731 -36.83 -8.36 18.41
N TRP A 732 -36.10 -9.10 19.24
CA TRP A 732 -35.28 -10.24 18.79
C TRP A 732 -36.10 -11.47 18.37
N GLN A 733 -37.41 -11.48 18.62
CA GLN A 733 -38.29 -12.63 18.33
C GLN A 733 -38.97 -12.58 16.96
N GLN A 734 -38.98 -11.43 16.26
CA GLN A 734 -39.68 -11.25 14.99
C GLN A 734 -39.05 -10.17 14.11
N PHE A 735 -39.21 -10.29 12.79
CA PHE A 735 -38.67 -9.33 11.82
C PHE A 735 -39.51 -8.06 11.66
N ASP A 736 -40.83 -8.13 11.89
CA ASP A 736 -41.69 -6.94 11.83
C ASP A 736 -41.44 -6.04 13.05
N PRO A 737 -41.30 -4.71 12.87
CA PRO A 737 -41.14 -3.78 13.98
C PRO A 737 -42.42 -3.75 14.84
N LEU A 738 -42.24 -3.70 16.16
CA LEU A 738 -43.34 -3.54 17.12
C LEU A 738 -44.04 -2.18 16.92
N TYR A 739 -43.26 -1.16 16.61
CA TYR A 739 -43.74 0.19 16.34
C TYR A 739 -42.73 0.99 15.50
N VAL A 740 -43.20 2.00 14.76
CA VAL A 740 -42.36 2.91 13.99
C VAL A 740 -42.78 4.36 14.24
N PHE A 741 -41.93 5.10 14.97
CA PHE A 741 -42.08 6.55 15.09
C PHE A 741 -41.60 7.24 13.81
N LYS A 742 -42.23 8.36 13.45
CA LYS A 742 -41.91 9.16 12.26
C LYS A 742 -41.75 10.62 12.62
N LYS A 743 -40.65 11.25 12.21
CA LYS A 743 -40.38 12.67 12.42
C LYS A 743 -39.82 13.31 11.14
N PRO A 744 -40.45 14.36 10.57
CA PRO A 744 -39.85 15.13 9.49
C PRO A 744 -38.52 15.75 9.93
N VAL A 745 -37.49 15.66 9.08
CA VAL A 745 -36.13 16.14 9.38
C VAL A 745 -35.51 16.83 8.16
N VAL A 746 -34.57 17.74 8.46
CA VAL A 746 -33.74 18.43 7.47
C VAL A 746 -32.28 18.15 7.82
N ILE A 747 -31.52 17.63 6.86
CA ILE A 747 -30.08 17.37 6.97
C ILE A 747 -29.37 18.45 6.16
N PRO A 748 -28.73 19.45 6.80
CA PRO A 748 -28.03 20.51 6.07
C PRO A 748 -26.78 19.99 5.34
N PRO A 749 -26.29 20.71 4.31
CA PRO A 749 -25.05 20.37 3.62
C PRO A 749 -23.81 20.69 4.47
N ASN A 750 -22.76 19.88 4.34
CA ASN A 750 -21.44 20.09 4.96
C ASN A 750 -21.45 20.32 6.51
N GLN A 751 -22.43 19.78 7.24
CA GLN A 751 -22.63 20.01 8.67
C GLN A 751 -23.07 18.75 9.43
N SER A 752 -22.87 18.76 10.74
CA SER A 752 -23.46 17.82 11.69
C SER A 752 -24.60 18.49 12.46
N THR A 753 -25.72 17.78 12.67
CA THR A 753 -26.97 18.36 13.21
C THR A 753 -27.78 17.34 13.98
N GLN A 754 -28.26 17.75 15.17
CA GLN A 754 -29.19 16.96 16.00
C GLN A 754 -30.58 16.90 15.34
N LEU A 755 -31.04 15.68 15.06
CA LEU A 755 -32.36 15.39 14.50
C LEU A 755 -33.40 15.03 15.57
N LEU A 756 -32.95 14.40 16.66
CA LEU A 756 -33.77 13.89 17.75
C LEU A 756 -33.01 13.96 19.07
N GLN A 757 -33.73 14.21 20.16
CA GLN A 757 -33.35 13.85 21.52
C GLN A 757 -34.65 13.51 22.25
N GLU A 758 -34.79 12.26 22.71
CA GLU A 758 -36.00 11.73 23.34
C GLU A 758 -35.63 10.63 24.35
N SER A 759 -36.40 10.45 25.42
CA SER A 759 -36.11 9.43 26.43
C SER A 759 -36.20 8.01 25.85
N VAL A 760 -35.14 7.20 26.03
CA VAL A 760 -35.11 5.78 25.64
C VAL A 760 -36.31 5.04 26.25
N GLY A 761 -36.60 5.28 27.53
CA GLY A 761 -37.73 4.67 28.23
C GLY A 761 -39.09 5.04 27.63
N SER A 762 -39.27 6.29 27.17
CA SER A 762 -40.49 6.71 26.49
C SER A 762 -40.64 6.07 25.10
N ILE A 763 -39.56 6.01 24.31
CA ILE A 763 -39.57 5.33 22.99
C ILE A 763 -39.95 3.85 23.15
N LEU A 764 -39.37 3.15 24.12
CA LEU A 764 -39.65 1.74 24.36
C LEU A 764 -41.09 1.52 24.87
N HIS A 765 -41.56 2.35 25.81
CA HIS A 765 -42.92 2.26 26.36
C HIS A 765 -44.00 2.45 25.29
N TYR A 766 -43.96 3.57 24.56
CA TYR A 766 -44.92 3.84 23.48
C TYR A 766 -44.72 2.92 22.27
N GLY A 767 -43.49 2.41 22.10
CA GLY A 767 -43.13 1.43 21.07
C GLY A 767 -43.53 -0.01 21.39
N GLN A 768 -44.31 -0.23 22.46
CA GLN A 768 -44.82 -1.54 22.88
C GLN A 768 -43.73 -2.57 23.20
N CYS A 769 -42.52 -2.13 23.53
CA CYS A 769 -41.47 -3.01 24.01
C CYS A 769 -41.76 -3.38 25.49
N PRO A 770 -41.91 -4.67 25.84
CA PRO A 770 -42.26 -5.07 27.21
C PRO A 770 -41.09 -4.92 28.20
N TYR A 771 -39.85 -5.18 27.75
CA TYR A 771 -38.63 -5.11 28.54
C TYR A 771 -37.47 -4.68 27.62
N LYS A 772 -36.62 -3.74 28.06
CA LYS A 772 -35.57 -3.14 27.23
C LYS A 772 -34.55 -4.17 26.71
N GLU A 773 -34.36 -5.25 27.46
CA GLU A 773 -33.49 -6.38 27.18
C GLU A 773 -33.95 -7.19 25.95
N LEU A 774 -35.25 -7.16 25.62
CA LEU A 774 -35.85 -7.93 24.51
C LEU A 774 -35.91 -7.15 23.18
N CYS A 775 -35.45 -5.90 23.17
CA CYS A 775 -35.68 -4.96 22.07
C CYS A 775 -34.41 -4.20 21.67
N TYR A 776 -34.43 -3.68 20.45
CA TYR A 776 -33.44 -2.75 19.93
C TYR A 776 -34.12 -1.74 19.00
N LEU A 777 -33.42 -0.66 18.67
CA LEU A 777 -33.92 0.38 17.78
C LEU A 777 -33.15 0.31 16.45
N THR A 778 -33.87 0.49 15.34
CA THR A 778 -33.27 0.80 14.04
C THR A 778 -33.71 2.19 13.61
N ILE A 779 -32.74 3.01 13.24
CA ILE A 779 -32.91 4.41 12.88
C ILE A 779 -32.54 4.57 11.41
N SER A 780 -33.45 5.11 10.60
CA SER A 780 -33.26 5.32 9.15
C SER A 780 -33.97 6.58 8.67
N VAL A 781 -33.74 6.98 7.41
CA VAL A 781 -34.48 8.08 6.76
C VAL A 781 -35.31 7.49 5.62
N MET A 782 -36.60 7.81 5.60
CA MET A 782 -37.51 7.43 4.52
C MET A 782 -37.18 8.20 3.23
N GLU A 783 -37.41 7.55 2.08
CA GLU A 783 -37.26 8.09 0.72
C GLU A 783 -35.82 8.30 0.20
N ASP A 784 -34.79 8.10 1.02
CA ASP A 784 -33.38 8.12 0.58
C ASP A 784 -32.63 6.84 0.98
N THR A 785 -32.37 5.96 0.01
CA THR A 785 -31.64 4.70 0.21
C THR A 785 -30.12 4.87 0.24
N SER A 786 -29.59 6.08 0.07
CA SER A 786 -28.16 6.37 0.21
C SER A 786 -27.72 6.58 1.66
N ILE A 787 -28.66 6.91 2.55
CA ILE A 787 -28.44 7.03 3.99
C ILE A 787 -28.60 5.65 4.63
N LEU A 788 -27.50 5.03 5.03
CA LEU A 788 -27.53 3.71 5.66
C LEU A 788 -28.21 3.76 7.04
N PRO A 789 -29.02 2.74 7.39
CA PRO A 789 -29.63 2.64 8.71
C PRO A 789 -28.57 2.37 9.79
N THR A 790 -28.81 2.90 10.98
CA THR A 790 -28.00 2.65 12.18
C THR A 790 -28.83 1.95 13.25
N SER A 791 -28.17 1.21 14.15
CA SER A 791 -28.82 0.48 15.24
C SER A 791 -28.42 1.06 16.60
N PHE A 792 -29.36 1.08 17.54
CA PHE A 792 -29.13 1.47 18.93
C PHE A 792 -29.65 0.38 19.87
N PHE A 793 -28.87 0.09 20.90
CA PHE A 793 -29.13 -0.99 21.85
C PHE A 793 -29.38 -0.40 23.24
N PRO A 794 -30.59 -0.56 23.83
CA PRO A 794 -30.93 -0.02 25.16
C PRO A 794 -30.20 -0.68 26.35
N VAL A 795 -29.44 -1.75 26.10
CA VAL A 795 -28.63 -2.50 27.06
C VAL A 795 -27.34 -2.98 26.38
N ILE A 796 -26.32 -3.29 27.18
CA ILE A 796 -25.07 -3.90 26.73
C ILE A 796 -25.32 -5.33 26.19
N PHE A 797 -24.45 -5.83 25.31
CA PHE A 797 -24.76 -7.02 24.51
C PHE A 797 -24.98 -8.31 25.31
N LYS A 798 -24.26 -8.52 26.41
CA LYS A 798 -24.46 -9.64 27.34
C LYS A 798 -25.76 -9.58 28.16
N ASP A 799 -26.36 -8.39 28.29
CA ASP A 799 -27.64 -8.21 28.98
C ASP A 799 -28.84 -8.37 28.02
N ILE A 800 -28.59 -8.55 26.71
CA ILE A 800 -29.65 -8.78 25.73
C ILE A 800 -30.30 -10.16 25.94
N GLN A 801 -31.62 -10.17 25.95
CA GLN A 801 -32.44 -11.38 26.07
C GLN A 801 -33.29 -11.62 24.82
N GLY A 802 -33.80 -12.84 24.66
CA GLY A 802 -34.72 -13.18 23.58
C GLY A 802 -34.09 -13.41 22.21
N ILE A 803 -32.75 -13.31 22.08
CA ILE A 803 -32.03 -13.81 20.90
C ILE A 803 -32.09 -15.34 20.89
N SER A 804 -32.91 -15.89 19.99
CA SER A 804 -32.87 -17.30 19.59
C SER A 804 -31.65 -17.56 18.70
N LYS A 805 -31.13 -18.79 18.71
CA LYS A 805 -30.12 -19.21 17.74
C LYS A 805 -30.71 -19.11 16.32
N PRO A 806 -30.16 -18.27 15.43
CA PRO A 806 -30.73 -18.06 14.10
C PRO A 806 -30.23 -19.14 13.13
N GLU A 807 -31.15 -19.77 12.38
CA GLU A 807 -30.77 -20.61 11.25
C GLU A 807 -30.41 -19.74 10.03
N ILE A 808 -29.19 -19.19 10.01
CA ILE A 808 -28.71 -18.39 8.87
C ILE A 808 -28.17 -19.31 7.78
N LYS A 809 -28.72 -19.20 6.56
CA LYS A 809 -28.36 -20.03 5.41
C LYS A 809 -28.08 -19.16 4.18
N VAL A 810 -27.02 -19.49 3.44
CA VAL A 810 -26.80 -18.96 2.09
C VAL A 810 -27.80 -19.62 1.15
N SER A 811 -28.90 -18.93 0.84
CA SER A 811 -29.97 -19.47 0.00
C SER A 811 -29.70 -19.34 -1.49
N LYS A 812 -28.87 -18.36 -1.90
CA LYS A 812 -28.57 -18.10 -3.30
C LYS A 812 -27.17 -17.48 -3.45
N VAL A 813 -26.46 -17.87 -4.51
CA VAL A 813 -25.25 -17.17 -4.99
C VAL A 813 -25.40 -17.03 -6.51
N GLU A 814 -25.15 -15.84 -7.04
CA GLU A 814 -25.25 -15.54 -8.48
C GLU A 814 -24.12 -14.59 -8.90
N GLU A 815 -23.52 -14.81 -10.07
CA GLU A 815 -22.64 -13.80 -10.67
C GLU A 815 -23.49 -12.67 -11.27
N LEU A 816 -23.28 -11.43 -10.80
CA LEU A 816 -23.95 -10.23 -11.31
C LEU A 816 -23.18 -9.63 -12.49
N SER A 817 -21.86 -9.66 -12.39
CA SER A 817 -20.90 -9.33 -13.45
C SER A 817 -19.56 -9.95 -13.11
N LYS A 818 -18.62 -9.93 -14.06
CA LYS A 818 -17.23 -10.33 -13.83
C LYS A 818 -16.69 -9.78 -12.49
N ASN A 819 -16.17 -10.68 -11.65
CA ASN A 819 -15.64 -10.45 -10.30
C ASN A 819 -16.65 -10.01 -9.22
N LEU A 820 -17.96 -9.99 -9.52
CA LEU A 820 -19.02 -9.49 -8.62
C LEU A 820 -20.17 -10.48 -8.50
N PHE A 821 -20.39 -10.97 -7.29
CA PHE A 821 -21.39 -11.98 -6.98
C PHE A 821 -22.44 -11.42 -6.00
N SER A 822 -23.70 -11.79 -6.15
CA SER A 822 -24.74 -11.62 -5.12
C SER A 822 -24.76 -12.84 -4.22
N VAL A 823 -24.94 -12.63 -2.92
CA VAL A 823 -25.08 -13.66 -1.88
C VAL A 823 -26.34 -13.35 -1.08
N GLU A 824 -27.35 -14.21 -1.21
CA GLU A 824 -28.62 -14.09 -0.48
C GLU A 824 -28.54 -14.91 0.81
N LEU A 825 -28.61 -14.21 1.94
CA LEU A 825 -28.72 -14.81 3.27
C LEU A 825 -30.19 -14.87 3.69
N LYS A 826 -30.61 -15.99 4.26
CA LYS A 826 -31.92 -16.14 4.91
C LYS A 826 -31.75 -16.56 6.36
N SER A 827 -32.53 -15.98 7.27
CA SER A 827 -32.52 -16.30 8.70
C SER A 827 -33.91 -16.65 9.21
N SER A 828 -33.98 -17.54 10.20
CA SER A 828 -35.23 -17.88 10.91
C SER A 828 -35.68 -16.80 11.91
N SER A 829 -34.75 -15.99 12.42
CA SER A 829 -34.98 -14.93 13.40
C SER A 829 -33.99 -13.77 13.24
N PRO A 830 -34.27 -12.58 13.80
CA PRO A 830 -33.31 -11.48 13.81
C PRO A 830 -31.96 -11.87 14.42
N ALA A 831 -30.85 -11.57 13.74
CA ALA A 831 -29.51 -11.99 14.14
C ALA A 831 -28.57 -10.80 14.36
N LEU A 832 -27.78 -10.86 15.43
CA LEU A 832 -26.82 -9.83 15.82
C LEU A 832 -25.41 -10.19 15.33
N PHE A 833 -24.68 -9.19 14.81
CA PHE A 833 -23.30 -9.29 14.32
C PHE A 833 -23.04 -10.44 13.34
N VAL A 834 -23.89 -10.56 12.31
CA VAL A 834 -23.77 -11.59 11.27
C VAL A 834 -22.46 -11.41 10.51
N TRP A 835 -21.61 -12.44 10.53
CA TRP A 835 -20.32 -12.50 9.88
C TRP A 835 -20.30 -13.59 8.82
N VAL A 836 -20.04 -13.20 7.57
CA VAL A 836 -19.88 -14.10 6.42
C VAL A 836 -18.40 -14.13 6.01
N GLU A 837 -17.89 -15.32 5.71
CA GLU A 837 -16.49 -15.54 5.33
C GLU A 837 -16.39 -16.52 4.17
N ALA A 838 -15.67 -16.16 3.11
CA ALA A 838 -15.43 -16.98 1.92
C ALA A 838 -14.05 -17.66 2.05
N VAL A 839 -14.01 -18.82 2.70
CA VAL A 839 -12.76 -19.45 3.16
C VAL A 839 -11.89 -19.89 1.97
N GLY A 840 -10.64 -19.44 1.92
CA GLY A 840 -9.70 -19.71 0.85
C GLY A 840 -9.88 -18.81 -0.39
N ILE A 841 -10.83 -17.88 -0.38
CA ILE A 841 -11.16 -17.04 -1.54
C ILE A 841 -10.84 -15.58 -1.25
N ARG A 842 -9.95 -15.02 -2.07
CA ARG A 842 -9.51 -13.62 -1.93
C ARG A 842 -10.56 -12.67 -2.49
N GLY A 843 -11.14 -11.87 -1.60
CA GLY A 843 -12.14 -10.86 -1.92
C GLY A 843 -12.65 -10.16 -0.67
N ARG A 844 -13.74 -9.39 -0.81
CA ARG A 844 -14.45 -8.76 0.32
C ARG A 844 -15.93 -8.59 0.02
N PHE A 845 -16.77 -8.57 1.05
CA PHE A 845 -18.22 -8.37 0.91
C PHE A 845 -18.59 -6.88 0.74
N SER A 846 -19.86 -6.57 0.47
CA SER A 846 -20.41 -5.21 0.53
C SER A 846 -20.69 -4.75 1.96
N ASP A 847 -21.11 -5.69 2.83
CA ASP A 847 -21.36 -5.46 4.25
C ASP A 847 -21.02 -6.74 5.04
N ASN A 848 -20.61 -6.58 6.29
CA ASN A 848 -20.32 -7.66 7.23
C ASN A 848 -20.39 -7.18 8.69
N GLY A 849 -20.62 -8.09 9.63
CA GLY A 849 -20.76 -7.76 11.06
C GLY A 849 -22.02 -6.94 11.38
N PHE A 850 -23.07 -7.05 10.57
CA PHE A 850 -24.30 -6.24 10.67
C PHE A 850 -25.39 -6.90 11.52
N VAL A 851 -26.42 -6.11 11.87
CA VAL A 851 -27.67 -6.63 12.45
C VAL A 851 -28.59 -7.05 11.32
N MET A 852 -28.88 -8.35 11.21
CA MET A 852 -29.84 -8.89 10.25
C MET A 852 -31.25 -8.78 10.82
N TYR A 853 -31.88 -7.62 10.64
CA TYR A 853 -33.25 -7.33 11.09
C TYR A 853 -34.33 -7.69 10.05
N GLU A 854 -33.95 -8.25 8.91
CA GLU A 854 -34.84 -8.73 7.84
C GLU A 854 -34.64 -10.24 7.62
N ALA A 855 -35.71 -10.95 7.24
CA ALA A 855 -35.67 -12.40 7.04
C ALA A 855 -34.80 -12.83 5.84
N THR A 856 -34.51 -11.91 4.92
CA THR A 856 -33.66 -12.13 3.75
C THR A 856 -32.82 -10.88 3.51
N VAL A 857 -31.51 -11.02 3.39
CA VAL A 857 -30.58 -9.93 3.10
C VAL A 857 -29.70 -10.33 1.91
N ASN A 858 -29.52 -9.41 0.96
CA ASN A 858 -28.58 -9.59 -0.15
C ASN A 858 -27.34 -8.73 0.08
N ILE A 859 -26.17 -9.38 0.15
CA ILE A 859 -24.86 -8.73 0.12
C ILE A 859 -24.14 -9.10 -1.18
N THR A 860 -23.20 -8.29 -1.65
CA THR A 860 -22.34 -8.68 -2.77
C THR A 860 -20.97 -9.14 -2.29
N PHE A 861 -20.34 -10.08 -3.00
CA PHE A 861 -18.94 -10.44 -2.84
C PHE A 861 -18.14 -9.94 -4.05
N HIS A 862 -17.06 -9.22 -3.79
CA HIS A 862 -16.15 -8.71 -4.81
C HIS A 862 -14.88 -9.55 -4.76
N SER A 863 -14.70 -10.40 -5.77
CA SER A 863 -13.51 -11.25 -5.93
C SER A 863 -12.31 -10.43 -6.36
N TRP A 864 -11.12 -10.81 -5.89
CA TRP A 864 -9.84 -10.34 -6.44
C TRP A 864 -9.28 -11.31 -7.50
N ASP A 865 -9.87 -12.50 -7.63
CA ASP A 865 -9.61 -13.46 -8.72
C ASP A 865 -10.72 -13.35 -9.78
N GLU A 866 -10.31 -13.09 -11.02
CA GLU A 866 -11.22 -12.94 -12.16
C GLU A 866 -11.76 -14.26 -12.73
N THR A 867 -11.23 -15.40 -12.24
CA THR A 867 -11.57 -16.74 -12.70
C THR A 867 -12.52 -17.48 -11.75
N LEU A 868 -12.86 -16.87 -10.61
CA LEU A 868 -13.73 -17.45 -9.58
C LEU A 868 -15.10 -17.87 -10.16
N GLN A 869 -15.52 -19.09 -9.85
CA GLN A 869 -16.82 -19.64 -10.24
C GLN A 869 -17.83 -19.55 -9.09
N VAL A 870 -19.13 -19.44 -9.45
CA VAL A 870 -20.24 -19.33 -8.50
C VAL A 870 -20.28 -20.49 -7.50
N ASP A 871 -20.10 -21.72 -7.97
CA ASP A 871 -20.16 -22.92 -7.10
C ASP A 871 -18.97 -22.95 -6.12
N SER A 872 -17.76 -22.62 -6.57
CA SER A 872 -16.58 -22.50 -5.71
C SER A 872 -16.76 -21.44 -4.62
N LEU A 873 -17.35 -20.29 -4.98
CA LEU A 873 -17.72 -19.29 -3.98
C LEU A 873 -18.73 -19.87 -2.99
N LYS A 874 -19.83 -20.45 -3.48
CA LYS A 874 -20.89 -21.01 -2.65
C LYS A 874 -20.40 -22.08 -1.66
N GLU A 875 -19.49 -22.94 -2.07
CA GLU A 875 -18.88 -23.98 -1.22
C GLU A 875 -17.93 -23.42 -0.15
N SER A 876 -17.32 -22.25 -0.39
CA SER A 876 -16.43 -21.58 0.56
C SER A 876 -17.13 -20.79 1.67
N LEU A 877 -18.43 -20.48 1.48
CA LEU A 877 -19.14 -19.54 2.34
C LEU A 877 -19.51 -20.17 3.68
N THR A 878 -19.01 -19.55 4.74
CA THR A 878 -19.39 -19.83 6.13
C THR A 878 -20.08 -18.60 6.74
N VAL A 879 -20.98 -18.83 7.70
CA VAL A 879 -21.73 -17.77 8.38
C VAL A 879 -21.68 -18.00 9.89
N LYS A 880 -21.55 -16.93 10.67
CA LYS A 880 -21.57 -16.90 12.13
C LYS A 880 -22.38 -15.70 12.63
N SER A 881 -22.97 -15.80 13.81
CA SER A 881 -23.64 -14.71 14.52
C SER A 881 -23.24 -14.67 15.99
N PHE A 882 -23.64 -13.61 16.70
CA PHE A 882 -23.49 -13.48 18.15
C PHE A 882 -24.07 -14.67 18.94
N ALA A 883 -25.16 -15.30 18.46
CA ALA A 883 -25.76 -16.43 19.17
C ALA A 883 -24.92 -17.71 19.07
N ASP A 884 -24.17 -17.88 17.96
CA ASP A 884 -23.42 -19.11 17.67
C ASP A 884 -22.23 -19.33 18.61
N ILE A 885 -21.66 -18.24 19.16
CA ILE A 885 -20.51 -18.29 20.07
C ILE A 885 -20.88 -18.58 21.53
N TYR A 886 -22.18 -18.56 21.88
CA TYR A 886 -22.68 -18.82 23.24
C TYR A 886 -23.66 -19.99 23.33
N GLN A 887 -24.42 -20.30 22.26
CA GLN A 887 -25.45 -21.34 22.27
C GLN A 887 -24.95 -22.59 21.54
N GLN A 888 -24.79 -23.71 22.27
CA GLN A 888 -24.41 -24.99 21.68
C GLN A 888 -25.38 -25.44 20.58
N ASN A 889 -24.88 -26.20 19.60
CA ASN A 889 -25.75 -26.97 18.74
C ASN A 889 -26.34 -28.13 19.55
N ASN A 890 -27.63 -28.05 19.88
CA ASN A 890 -28.42 -29.23 20.24
C ASN A 890 -28.70 -30.08 18.98
N THR A 891 -27.64 -30.53 18.30
CA THR A 891 -27.70 -31.71 17.45
C THR A 891 -27.61 -32.90 18.39
N SER A 892 -28.71 -33.63 18.54
CA SER A 892 -28.79 -34.84 19.35
C SER A 892 -27.80 -35.89 18.83
N ASP A 893 -26.78 -36.22 19.64
CA ASP A 893 -25.98 -37.44 19.51
C ASP A 893 -26.80 -38.69 19.93
N ASP A 894 -27.99 -38.84 19.33
CA ASP A 894 -28.85 -40.02 19.44
C ASP A 894 -28.59 -41.00 18.28
N ASP A 895 -27.30 -41.28 18.02
CA ASP A 895 -26.88 -42.52 17.36
C ASP A 895 -25.38 -42.79 17.65
N ILE A 896 -25.12 -43.51 18.74
CA ILE A 896 -24.06 -44.52 18.98
C ILE A 896 -23.99 -44.78 20.50
N THR A 897 -24.81 -45.71 20.99
CA THR A 897 -24.62 -46.30 22.32
C THR A 897 -23.82 -47.60 22.20
N SER A 898 -22.67 -47.64 22.88
CA SER A 898 -21.97 -48.82 23.40
C SER A 898 -21.62 -49.98 22.44
N THR A 899 -20.32 -50.20 22.24
CA THR A 899 -19.64 -51.30 22.94
C THR A 899 -18.20 -50.91 23.25
N ASP A 900 -17.80 -51.12 24.50
CA ASP A 900 -16.47 -50.84 25.03
C ASP A 900 -15.71 -52.17 25.23
N SER A 901 -14.54 -52.33 24.60
CA SER A 901 -13.48 -53.27 25.04
C SER A 901 -12.24 -53.25 24.14
N GLY A 902 -11.07 -53.08 24.75
CA GLY A 902 -9.84 -53.80 24.34
C GLY A 902 -8.81 -53.01 23.53
N ASP A 903 -7.61 -52.92 24.08
CA ASP A 903 -6.40 -52.44 23.43
C ASP A 903 -6.10 -53.16 22.10
N ASP A 904 -5.74 -52.40 21.05
CA ASP A 904 -4.50 -52.69 20.31
C ASP A 904 -4.02 -51.48 19.49
N VAL A 905 -2.71 -51.22 19.51
CA VAL A 905 -2.10 -50.10 18.76
C VAL A 905 -1.66 -50.57 17.38
N THR A 906 -2.39 -50.15 16.34
CA THR A 906 -1.94 -50.31 14.94
C THR A 906 -2.15 -49.02 14.11
N PRO A 907 -1.23 -48.71 13.17
CA PRO A 907 -1.29 -47.47 12.40
C PRO A 907 -2.27 -47.54 11.23
N TYR A 908 -3.02 -46.46 10.99
CA TYR A 908 -3.96 -46.36 9.87
C TYR A 908 -3.23 -46.39 8.52
N THR A 909 -3.31 -47.54 7.84
CA THR A 909 -3.04 -47.66 6.40
C THR A 909 -4.30 -47.35 5.62
N TRP A 910 -4.31 -46.27 4.84
CA TRP A 910 -5.42 -45.86 3.98
C TRP A 910 -4.96 -45.69 2.54
N LEU A 911 -4.80 -46.81 1.85
CA LEU A 911 -4.69 -46.90 0.39
C LEU A 911 -5.26 -48.25 -0.03
N ASP A 912 -6.44 -48.21 -0.64
CA ASP A 912 -7.00 -49.36 -1.35
C ASP A 912 -6.03 -49.78 -2.46
N ASP A 913 -5.60 -51.03 -2.43
CA ASP A 913 -4.60 -51.62 -3.32
C ASP A 913 -5.01 -51.54 -4.81
N VAL A 914 -6.32 -51.43 -5.10
CA VAL A 914 -6.84 -51.16 -6.46
C VAL A 914 -6.56 -49.72 -6.89
N THR A 915 -6.78 -48.76 -6.00
CA THR A 915 -6.59 -47.32 -6.27
C THR A 915 -5.11 -46.95 -6.36
N ALA A 916 -4.27 -47.56 -5.52
CA ALA A 916 -2.81 -47.45 -5.61
C ALA A 916 -2.30 -47.93 -6.97
N LYS A 917 -2.72 -49.12 -7.43
CA LYS A 917 -2.30 -49.71 -8.72
C LYS A 917 -2.78 -48.90 -9.91
N LEU A 918 -3.99 -48.35 -9.91
CA LEU A 918 -4.42 -47.41 -10.95
C LEU A 918 -3.58 -46.13 -10.96
N THR A 919 -3.29 -45.56 -9.79
CA THR A 919 -2.56 -44.28 -9.69
C THR A 919 -1.12 -44.43 -10.19
N PHE A 920 -0.42 -45.50 -9.79
CA PHE A 920 0.92 -45.81 -10.31
C PHE A 920 0.92 -46.17 -11.81
N ALA A 921 -0.13 -46.81 -12.32
CA ALA A 921 -0.26 -47.08 -13.75
C ALA A 921 -0.48 -45.81 -14.58
N VAL A 922 -1.31 -44.87 -14.10
CA VAL A 922 -1.57 -43.57 -14.76
C VAL A 922 -0.33 -42.67 -14.73
N ILE A 923 0.36 -42.59 -13.58
CA ILE A 923 1.63 -41.85 -13.47
C ILE A 923 2.70 -42.48 -14.36
N GLY A 924 2.79 -43.82 -14.40
CA GLY A 924 3.67 -44.55 -15.31
C GLY A 924 3.39 -44.26 -16.79
N LEU A 925 2.11 -44.21 -17.19
CA LEU A 925 1.71 -43.82 -18.54
C LEU A 925 2.13 -42.38 -18.85
N LEU A 926 1.95 -41.44 -17.91
CA LEU A 926 2.35 -40.04 -18.09
C LEU A 926 3.85 -39.91 -18.32
N PHE A 927 4.68 -40.63 -17.57
CA PHE A 927 6.13 -40.66 -17.76
C PHE A 927 6.53 -41.30 -19.10
N ILE A 928 5.84 -42.36 -19.54
CA ILE A 928 6.06 -42.98 -20.86
C ILE A 928 5.71 -41.99 -21.98
N VAL A 929 4.60 -41.26 -21.87
CA VAL A 929 4.19 -40.24 -22.86
C VAL A 929 5.18 -39.08 -22.88
N MET A 930 5.62 -38.55 -21.72
CA MET A 930 6.63 -37.49 -21.70
C MET A 930 7.99 -37.94 -22.23
N ALA A 931 8.41 -39.18 -21.94
CA ALA A 931 9.62 -39.76 -22.51
C ALA A 931 9.49 -39.96 -24.03
N ALA A 932 8.33 -40.37 -24.54
CA ALA A 932 8.05 -40.48 -25.98
C ALA A 932 8.06 -39.11 -26.68
N VAL A 933 7.51 -38.06 -26.05
CA VAL A 933 7.56 -36.69 -26.56
C VAL A 933 8.98 -36.16 -26.58
N GLN A 934 9.76 -36.31 -25.50
CA GLN A 934 11.19 -35.94 -25.49
C GLN A 934 12.00 -36.71 -26.54
N THR A 935 11.77 -38.01 -26.68
CA THR A 935 12.47 -38.84 -27.69
C THR A 935 12.08 -38.42 -29.11
N THR A 936 10.81 -38.07 -29.35
CA THR A 936 10.34 -37.57 -30.66
C THR A 936 10.95 -36.20 -30.98
N CYS A 937 11.02 -35.28 -30.02
CA CYS A 937 11.72 -34.00 -30.17
C CYS A 937 13.23 -34.17 -30.41
N LEU A 938 13.87 -35.18 -29.78
CA LEU A 938 15.28 -35.50 -30.00
C LEU A 938 15.52 -36.11 -31.39
N VAL A 939 14.67 -37.04 -31.83
CA VAL A 939 14.70 -37.65 -33.16
C VAL A 939 14.45 -36.61 -34.26
N LEU A 940 13.53 -35.65 -34.05
CA LEU A 940 13.30 -34.53 -34.98
C LEU A 940 14.47 -33.54 -35.02
N ARG A 941 15.26 -33.40 -33.95
CA ARG A 941 16.52 -32.63 -33.96
C ARG A 941 17.71 -33.38 -34.56
N LEU A 942 17.68 -34.72 -34.58
CA LEU A 942 18.78 -35.55 -35.08
C LEU A 942 18.61 -36.06 -36.53
N ASN A 943 17.38 -36.10 -37.07
CA ASN A 943 17.11 -36.55 -38.45
C ASN A 943 17.07 -35.41 -39.49
N LYS A 944 18.15 -34.63 -39.59
CA LYS A 944 18.49 -33.94 -40.86
C LYS A 944 19.44 -34.82 -41.67
N PRO A 945 19.08 -35.32 -42.87
CA PRO A 945 19.96 -36.17 -43.65
C PRO A 945 21.16 -35.41 -44.19
N SER A 946 22.37 -35.80 -43.77
CA SER A 946 23.59 -35.46 -44.52
C SER A 946 23.66 -36.32 -45.78
N ARG A 947 23.81 -35.70 -46.96
CA ARG A 947 24.12 -36.41 -48.21
C ARG A 947 25.59 -36.20 -48.59
N ARG A 948 26.37 -37.29 -48.51
CA ARG A 948 27.69 -37.44 -49.13
C ARG A 948 27.54 -37.98 -50.56
N ALA A 949 28.38 -37.49 -51.46
CA ALA A 949 28.93 -38.20 -52.62
C ALA A 949 30.12 -37.35 -53.15
N SER A 950 31.24 -37.89 -53.62
CA SER A 950 31.72 -39.27 -53.68
C SER A 950 33.27 -39.30 -53.74
N MET A 951 33.87 -40.48 -53.54
CA MET A 951 35.29 -40.72 -53.84
C MET A 951 35.41 -42.10 -54.50
N LYS A 952 35.98 -42.19 -55.70
CA LYS A 952 36.64 -43.40 -56.24
C LYS A 952 37.70 -43.03 -57.30
N PRO A 953 38.71 -43.88 -57.57
CA PRO A 953 40.06 -43.40 -57.93
C PRO A 953 40.60 -43.89 -59.30
N ARG A 954 41.64 -43.21 -59.83
CA ARG A 954 42.81 -43.85 -60.48
C ARG A 954 43.96 -42.88 -60.84
N LEU A 955 45.18 -43.30 -60.47
CA LEU A 955 46.47 -43.18 -61.20
C LEU A 955 47.10 -41.81 -61.57
N VAL A 956 48.29 -41.59 -60.97
CA VAL A 956 49.60 -41.29 -61.62
C VAL A 956 50.13 -39.84 -61.74
N ARG A 957 51.21 -39.61 -60.96
CA ARG A 957 52.46 -38.81 -61.17
C ARG A 957 52.48 -37.26 -61.13
N ASN A 958 53.29 -36.81 -60.16
CA ASN A 958 54.44 -35.90 -60.28
C ASN A 958 54.29 -34.38 -60.52
N THR A 959 54.60 -33.65 -59.44
CA THR A 959 55.59 -32.55 -59.31
C THR A 959 55.37 -31.15 -59.91
N SER A 960 55.83 -30.17 -59.11
CA SER A 960 56.26 -28.78 -59.41
C SER A 960 55.23 -27.64 -59.61
N PHE A 961 55.32 -26.67 -58.69
CA PHE A 961 55.38 -25.18 -58.82
C PHE A 961 55.44 -24.54 -60.23
N PRO A 962 55.26 -23.19 -60.38
CA PRO A 962 54.57 -22.18 -59.53
C PRO A 962 53.77 -21.08 -60.30
N SER A 963 53.01 -20.23 -59.57
CA SER A 963 52.81 -18.77 -59.79
C SER A 963 52.09 -18.21 -61.05
N THR A 964 51.66 -16.93 -60.94
CA THR A 964 51.14 -16.01 -62.00
C THR A 964 49.76 -16.36 -62.60
N SER A 965 48.92 -15.46 -63.14
CA SER A 965 48.76 -13.98 -63.02
C SER A 965 47.52 -13.51 -63.80
N GLY A 966 46.82 -12.46 -63.36
CA GLY A 966 45.88 -11.67 -64.18
C GLY A 966 44.57 -12.39 -64.60
N ASP A 967 43.65 -11.77 -65.34
CA ASP A 967 43.36 -10.34 -65.60
C ASP A 967 41.98 -10.24 -66.33
N ILE A 968 41.35 -9.06 -66.43
CA ILE A 968 40.49 -8.62 -67.59
C ILE A 968 39.19 -9.44 -67.95
N THR A 969 38.00 -8.95 -68.34
CA THR A 969 37.32 -7.62 -68.50
C THR A 969 35.80 -7.75 -68.82
N ARG A 970 35.04 -6.64 -68.60
CA ARG A 970 34.00 -5.99 -69.47
C ARG A 970 32.61 -6.60 -69.84
N GLN A 971 31.60 -5.69 -69.74
CA GLN A 971 30.47 -5.40 -70.68
C GLN A 971 29.39 -6.50 -70.91
N SER A 972 28.10 -6.23 -71.22
CA SER A 972 27.49 -5.01 -71.79
C SER A 972 26.25 -4.44 -71.04
N SER A 973 25.03 -4.43 -71.61
CA SER A 973 24.03 -3.36 -71.35
C SER A 973 22.62 -3.50 -71.99
N PHE A 974 21.62 -2.75 -71.48
CA PHE A 974 20.23 -2.53 -71.97
C PHE A 974 19.24 -3.72 -71.88
N ALA A 975 17.90 -3.57 -71.96
CA ALA A 975 16.96 -2.60 -71.34
C ALA A 975 15.49 -3.04 -71.49
N SER A 976 14.64 -2.68 -70.51
CA SER A 976 13.17 -2.47 -70.54
C SER A 976 12.15 -3.52 -71.07
N SER A 977 11.27 -3.91 -70.13
CA SER A 977 9.78 -3.91 -70.18
C SER A 977 8.96 -5.19 -70.57
N ARG A 978 8.01 -5.51 -69.67
CA ARG A 978 6.60 -5.99 -69.82
C ARG A 978 6.25 -7.06 -70.88
N SER A 979 5.36 -8.04 -70.65
CA SER A 979 4.51 -8.42 -69.48
C SER A 979 3.74 -9.72 -69.79
N GLU A 980 3.36 -10.50 -68.77
CA GLU A 980 2.29 -11.55 -68.78
C GLU A 980 2.53 -12.77 -69.69
N ASN A 981 2.02 -14.00 -69.45
CA ASN A 981 1.22 -14.66 -68.40
C ASN A 981 1.53 -16.20 -68.57
N VAL A 982 1.45 -17.17 -67.63
CA VAL A 982 0.28 -17.66 -66.88
C VAL A 982 0.70 -18.89 -66.01
N ILE A 983 0.22 -18.99 -64.75
CA ILE A 983 -0.15 -20.21 -63.96
C ILE A 983 0.95 -21.29 -63.70
N ASN A 984 1.30 -21.70 -62.46
CA ASN A 984 0.55 -21.83 -61.19
C ASN A 984 1.53 -21.78 -59.96
N ASP A 985 1.20 -21.93 -58.64
CA ASP A 985 -0.03 -22.22 -57.87
C ASP A 985 0.09 -21.78 -56.38
N VAL A 986 -0.98 -21.96 -55.58
CA VAL A 986 -1.11 -22.09 -54.09
C VAL A 986 -0.27 -21.18 -53.14
N ILE A 987 -0.83 -20.01 -52.79
CA ILE A 987 -1.55 -19.69 -51.50
C ILE A 987 -0.98 -20.30 -50.18
N SER A 988 -0.90 -19.65 -49.01
CA SER A 988 -0.95 -18.24 -48.56
C SER A 988 -0.55 -18.17 -47.07
N ASN A 989 -0.16 -16.99 -46.56
CA ASN A 989 -0.82 -16.32 -45.43
C ASN A 989 -0.09 -15.02 -45.07
N ALA A 990 -0.88 -14.01 -44.67
CA ALA A 990 -0.41 -12.74 -44.15
C ALA A 990 -1.33 -12.35 -42.98
N ASP A 991 -0.73 -11.84 -41.90
CA ASP A 991 -1.42 -11.22 -40.78
C ASP A 991 -1.29 -9.69 -40.90
N GLU A 992 -2.39 -8.95 -40.72
CA GLU A 992 -2.39 -7.73 -39.91
C GLU A 992 -3.80 -7.16 -39.67
N SER A 993 -4.07 -6.81 -38.41
CA SER A 993 -5.04 -5.78 -37.94
C SER A 993 -6.55 -5.97 -38.16
N MET A 994 -7.34 -5.86 -37.08
CA MET A 994 -8.02 -4.60 -36.71
C MET A 994 -8.87 -4.72 -35.42
N ALA A 995 -9.11 -3.57 -34.78
CA ALA A 995 -10.04 -3.42 -33.67
C ALA A 995 -11.49 -3.21 -34.16
N PHE A 996 -12.50 -3.45 -33.31
CA PHE A 996 -13.88 -3.05 -33.57
C PHE A 996 -14.68 -2.70 -32.30
N LEU A 997 -15.59 -1.74 -32.45
CA LEU A 997 -16.74 -1.50 -31.58
C LEU A 997 -17.95 -1.16 -32.47
N ILE A 998 -19.13 -1.73 -32.14
CA ILE A 998 -20.48 -1.12 -32.33
C ILE A 998 -20.95 -0.95 -33.82
N GLN A 999 -22.16 -1.35 -34.28
CA GLN A 999 -23.41 -1.74 -33.62
C GLN A 999 -24.43 -2.40 -34.60
N SER A 1000 -25.39 -3.18 -34.06
CA SER A 1000 -26.80 -3.34 -34.53
C SER A 1000 -27.07 -3.98 -35.91
N LYS A 1001 -28.18 -4.68 -36.20
CA LYS A 1001 -29.48 -4.83 -35.49
C LYS A 1001 -30.23 -6.11 -35.95
N LYS A 1002 -30.97 -6.73 -35.01
CA LYS A 1002 -32.20 -7.57 -35.13
C LYS A 1002 -32.59 -8.24 -36.49
N GLY A 1003 -32.89 -9.53 -36.44
CA GLY A 1003 -33.76 -10.20 -37.42
C GLY A 1003 -34.16 -11.66 -37.09
N TYR A 1004 -35.38 -11.86 -36.58
CA TYR A 1004 -36.25 -13.06 -36.56
C TYR A 1004 -35.76 -14.46 -36.98
N GLY A 1005 -36.20 -15.51 -36.24
CA GLY A 1005 -36.34 -16.87 -36.79
C GLY A 1005 -36.57 -17.99 -35.76
N HIS A 1006 -37.69 -18.72 -35.85
CA HIS A 1006 -38.03 -19.86 -34.99
C HIS A 1006 -37.30 -21.18 -35.38
N GLU A 1007 -37.05 -21.99 -34.34
CA GLU A 1007 -37.16 -23.46 -34.27
C GLU A 1007 -36.30 -24.43 -35.12
N ALA A 1008 -35.60 -25.27 -34.33
CA ALA A 1008 -35.63 -26.74 -34.38
C ALA A 1008 -34.87 -27.50 -35.52
N LYS A 1009 -33.71 -28.06 -35.16
CA LYS A 1009 -33.60 -29.46 -34.68
C LYS A 1009 -32.16 -29.88 -34.33
N LYS A 1010 -32.04 -30.62 -33.22
CA LYS A 1010 -31.00 -31.60 -32.86
C LYS A 1010 -29.60 -31.41 -33.49
N THR A 1011 -28.67 -30.84 -32.72
CA THR A 1011 -27.24 -31.15 -32.88
C THR A 1011 -26.87 -32.20 -31.84
N GLU A 1012 -26.55 -33.41 -32.30
CA GLU A 1012 -26.10 -34.51 -31.47
C GLU A 1012 -24.60 -34.34 -31.19
N ILE A 1013 -24.22 -34.18 -29.93
CA ILE A 1013 -22.81 -34.13 -29.52
C ILE A 1013 -22.29 -35.58 -29.48
N ARG A 1014 -21.30 -35.89 -30.32
CA ARG A 1014 -20.49 -37.10 -30.18
C ARG A 1014 -19.01 -36.73 -30.14
N PHE A 1015 -18.38 -37.04 -29.02
CA PHE A 1015 -16.94 -37.01 -28.87
C PHE A 1015 -16.32 -38.18 -29.63
N TYR A 1016 -15.26 -37.91 -30.38
CA TYR A 1016 -14.21 -38.89 -30.62
C TYR A 1016 -12.89 -38.22 -30.27
N VAL A 1017 -12.20 -38.79 -29.28
CA VAL A 1017 -10.87 -38.38 -28.85
C VAL A 1017 -9.83 -38.95 -29.81
N ILE A 1018 -9.04 -38.08 -30.44
CA ILE A 1018 -7.58 -38.04 -30.26
C ILE A 1018 -7.19 -36.57 -30.13
#